data_AF-A0A2I7SMD9-F1
#
_entry.id   AF-A0A2I7SMD9-F1
#
_cell.length_a   1.000
_cell.length_b   1.000
_cell.length_c   1.000
_cell.angle_alpha   90.00
_cell.angle_beta   90.00
_cell.angle_gamma   90.00
#
_symmetry.space_group_name_H-M   'P 1'
#
loop_
_entity.id
_entity.type
_entity.pdbx_description
1 polymer ?
#
loop_
_entity_poly.entity_id
_entity_poly.type
_entity_poly.pdbx_seq_one_letter_code
_entity_poly.pdbx_strand_id
1 'polypeptide(L)'
;MNYKIIVSVCCFLCLLRGYAQSTTSFSVKDNDENVLWYESAAKNWNEALPIGNGRIGGMLFGGITHDKIQLNEETVWAGEPGNNITKDYFNEVEEIRRLLFDENYKEAQSLALEVFPKDTPKNNNYGVPYQTVGNLNLHFPNQQSVYNYRRDLNIANAMASVSYTAKGIQFKREYFVSYPDQVMVIHLTADKPSSLTFEITMDSPQLNHNIKTENKFLKLEGVGGDHENKKGKIKFETLVYPKVFGGEIVEKNNGISIKNANEVILLVSIGTNFKNYKDLSNSANEIAKSFIEKSKNKGYDELKNSHIKDYQQLFNRVTLNLGTNQKNELPTNLRLANFATKEDLSLVSLYFQFGRYLLISSSRPGGQPANLQGIWNDRLAPPWDSKYTVNINTEMNYWPTEVTNLSELNQPLFSMLEDISETGKLSAQKLYHARGWNIHHNTDIWRISGIVDGGFYGFWPMGGAWLTQHLWQHYLFTGDEDFLKEYYPILKSTALFYKDVLQEEPKNKWLVVAPSISPENKYVDGVGVTYGTTMDNQLVFDVFSNVIRASKVLSQDLEFADSLKVLRSKLPPMQIGKHGQLQEWIEDWDRPNDKHRHISHLYGLYPASQISPFKNLELFKAAEQTLEYRGDKSTGWSMGWKVNFWARMLDGNRAYKLIKTQLTLVEDGTISGGTYPNLFDAHPPFQIDGNFGCTAGIAEMLLQSHDDALFLLPALPESWKEGSVKGLVAIGGFEVDLHWEANTLETVKIYSKKGGNLRIRTNQILLDKNGVELQKATGENTNMFYQNPKIKEPIVSNHTNNEEVIVTTFNVYDVSTQANSAYNFTTKKNKMKSKLIKFGLLLFVGAFFIAYGLKEKLVTTIFLIGDSTMADYYNNYEPGKDYMKTRYPVTGWGQVFQQFVVADEMNVALIDLNKASRDLFTQKGQDYVTNNYFMNLPAGKYEAYPEGQKDNTHFQPKGAVEVARIVFNNLQNL
;
A
#
# COMPACT_ATOMS: atom_id res chain seq x y z
N MET A 1 2.19 -46.21 58.47
CA MET A 1 1.78 -46.21 57.06
C MET A 1 0.85 -45.02 56.85
N ASN A 2 1.14 -43.90 56.20
CA ASN A 2 2.30 -43.35 55.49
C ASN A 2 1.98 -41.83 55.47
N TYR A 3 2.64 -40.87 56.15
CA TYR A 3 4.06 -40.60 56.39
C TYR A 3 4.97 -40.63 55.14
N LYS A 4 4.38 -40.58 53.93
CA LYS A 4 5.11 -40.37 52.66
C LYS A 4 4.50 -39.34 51.69
N ILE A 5 3.49 -38.55 52.08
CA ILE A 5 2.88 -37.57 51.15
C ILE A 5 2.95 -36.11 51.66
N ILE A 6 3.20 -35.87 52.95
CA ILE A 6 3.24 -34.49 53.51
C ILE A 6 4.65 -33.87 53.44
N VAL A 7 5.71 -34.65 53.22
CA VAL A 7 7.10 -34.13 53.10
C VAL A 7 7.48 -33.78 51.65
N SER A 8 6.77 -34.26 50.63
CA SER A 8 7.02 -33.84 49.24
C SER A 8 6.35 -32.51 48.84
N VAL A 9 5.37 -32.04 49.61
CA VAL A 9 4.66 -30.78 49.31
C VAL A 9 5.36 -29.56 49.95
N CYS A 10 6.12 -29.73 51.05
CA CYS A 10 6.88 -28.64 51.66
C CYS A 10 8.28 -28.44 51.08
N CYS A 11 8.92 -29.45 50.47
CA CYS A 11 10.20 -29.26 49.77
C CYS A 11 10.07 -28.65 48.37
N PHE A 12 8.90 -28.72 47.73
CA PHE A 12 8.67 -28.07 46.44
C PHE A 12 8.36 -26.56 46.57
N LEU A 13 7.91 -26.11 47.75
CA LEU A 13 7.58 -24.71 48.03
C LEU A 13 8.75 -23.90 48.64
N CYS A 14 9.83 -24.55 49.09
CA CYS A 14 11.06 -23.87 49.55
C CYS A 14 12.15 -23.78 48.48
N LEU A 15 12.10 -24.57 47.39
CA LEU A 15 13.02 -24.44 46.25
C LEU A 15 12.60 -23.35 45.24
N LEU A 16 11.38 -22.80 45.35
CA LEU A 16 10.86 -21.72 44.50
C LEU A 16 11.04 -20.31 45.08
N ARG A 17 11.69 -20.15 46.25
CA ARG A 17 11.99 -18.84 46.84
C ARG A 17 13.49 -18.47 46.87
N GLY A 18 14.36 -19.33 46.35
CA GLY A 18 15.82 -19.12 46.34
C GLY A 18 16.44 -18.69 45.01
N TYR A 19 15.67 -18.56 43.93
CA TYR A 19 16.16 -18.16 42.59
C TYR A 19 15.57 -16.81 42.10
N ALA A 20 15.22 -15.93 43.05
CA ALA A 20 14.85 -14.55 42.76
C ALA A 20 16.01 -13.59 43.05
N GLN A 21 17.21 -13.91 42.54
CA GLN A 21 18.34 -12.98 42.46
C GLN A 21 19.38 -13.54 41.48
N SER A 22 19.06 -13.47 40.19
CA SER A 22 20.06 -13.57 39.14
C SER A 22 19.68 -12.60 38.04
N THR A 23 20.42 -11.49 38.00
CA THR A 23 20.79 -10.74 36.79
C THR A 23 19.90 -11.00 35.58
N THR A 24 18.91 -10.14 35.37
CA THR A 24 18.29 -9.94 34.06
C THR A 24 19.33 -9.33 33.12
N SER A 25 20.30 -10.14 32.68
CA SER A 25 20.88 -9.94 31.36
C SER A 25 19.82 -10.43 30.38
N PHE A 26 19.01 -9.49 29.87
CA PHE A 26 18.29 -9.74 28.63
C PHE A 26 19.34 -10.01 27.56
N SER A 27 19.66 -11.29 27.33
CA SER A 27 20.28 -11.67 26.07
C SER A 27 19.22 -11.47 25.01
N VAL A 28 19.28 -10.34 24.30
CA VAL A 28 18.56 -10.10 23.06
C VAL A 28 19.03 -11.19 22.09
N LYS A 29 18.27 -12.29 22.00
CA LYS A 29 18.30 -13.13 20.80
C LYS A 29 17.67 -12.28 19.71
N ASP A 30 18.41 -12.05 18.63
CA ASP A 30 18.02 -11.16 17.53
C ASP A 30 16.57 -11.35 17.13
N ASN A 31 15.85 -10.23 17.12
CA ASN A 31 14.43 -10.13 16.83
C ASN A 31 14.26 -10.18 15.30
N ASP A 32 14.24 -11.39 14.73
CA ASP A 32 14.27 -11.68 13.28
C ASP A 32 12.95 -11.34 12.53
N GLU A 33 12.13 -10.43 13.07
CA GLU A 33 10.79 -10.08 12.55
C GLU A 33 10.82 -9.07 11.38
N ASN A 34 11.94 -8.36 11.19
CA ASN A 34 12.12 -7.28 10.22
C ASN A 34 13.12 -7.66 9.12
N VAL A 35 13.09 -8.91 8.66
CA VAL A 35 14.04 -9.43 7.66
C VAL A 35 13.28 -10.06 6.51
N LEU A 36 13.61 -9.63 5.29
CA LEU A 36 13.26 -10.34 4.07
C LEU A 36 14.42 -11.27 3.74
N TRP A 37 14.21 -12.58 3.56
CA TRP A 37 15.30 -13.50 3.24
C TRP A 37 14.90 -14.59 2.25
N TYR A 38 15.91 -15.10 1.54
CA TYR A 38 15.78 -16.02 0.42
C TYR A 38 16.95 -16.99 0.34
N GLU A 39 16.69 -18.20 -0.18
CA GLU A 39 17.65 -19.29 -0.33
C GLU A 39 18.32 -19.35 -1.71
N SER A 40 17.99 -18.40 -2.58
CA SER A 40 18.53 -18.32 -3.94
C SER A 40 18.71 -16.87 -4.38
N ALA A 41 19.64 -16.66 -5.32
CA ALA A 41 19.82 -15.36 -5.98
C ALA A 41 18.56 -14.98 -6.77
N ALA A 42 18.33 -13.67 -6.89
CA ALA A 42 17.22 -13.14 -7.69
C ALA A 42 17.40 -13.51 -9.17
N LYS A 43 16.35 -14.03 -9.79
CA LYS A 43 16.31 -14.37 -11.22
C LYS A 43 15.93 -13.17 -12.09
N ASN A 44 15.16 -12.25 -11.54
CA ASN A 44 14.67 -11.05 -12.21
C ASN A 44 14.62 -9.86 -11.23
N TRP A 45 14.29 -8.68 -11.73
CA TRP A 45 14.29 -7.44 -10.95
C TRP A 45 13.27 -7.43 -9.79
N ASN A 46 12.12 -8.07 -9.96
CA ASN A 46 11.07 -8.19 -8.93
C ASN A 46 11.44 -9.16 -7.79
N GLU A 47 12.55 -9.89 -7.92
CA GLU A 47 13.12 -10.70 -6.84
C GLU A 47 14.30 -10.01 -6.15
N ALA A 48 14.87 -8.95 -6.75
CA ALA A 48 16.02 -8.22 -6.21
C ALA A 48 15.61 -7.35 -5.01
N LEU A 49 16.55 -7.16 -4.08
CA LEU A 49 16.31 -6.44 -2.84
C LEU A 49 16.62 -4.94 -2.99
N PRO A 50 15.67 -4.04 -2.69
CA PRO A 50 15.90 -2.60 -2.75
C PRO A 50 16.73 -2.11 -1.57
N ILE A 51 17.72 -1.26 -1.82
CA ILE A 51 18.42 -0.43 -0.82
C ILE A 51 18.47 1.03 -1.32
N GLY A 52 18.49 1.99 -0.40
CA GLY A 52 18.59 3.40 -0.76
C GLY A 52 18.82 4.33 0.42
N ASN A 53 19.19 5.58 0.13
CA ASN A 53 19.39 6.63 1.15
C ASN A 53 18.57 7.90 0.88
N GLY A 54 17.49 7.78 0.09
CA GLY A 54 16.72 8.90 -0.43
C GLY A 54 17.21 9.41 -1.78
N ARG A 55 18.50 9.26 -2.10
CA ARG A 55 19.10 9.78 -3.34
C ARG A 55 19.67 8.71 -4.26
N ILE A 56 20.57 7.87 -3.74
CA ILE A 56 21.11 6.72 -4.47
C ILE A 56 20.25 5.50 -4.13
N GLY A 57 19.84 4.79 -5.17
CA GLY A 57 19.10 3.52 -5.08
C GLY A 57 19.92 2.36 -5.65
N GLY A 58 19.72 1.17 -5.09
CA GLY A 58 20.30 -0.07 -5.58
C GLY A 58 19.32 -1.24 -5.52
N MET A 59 19.29 -2.08 -6.55
CA MET A 59 18.55 -3.34 -6.57
C MET A 59 19.53 -4.52 -6.62
N LEU A 60 19.56 -5.30 -5.55
CA LEU A 60 20.57 -6.33 -5.30
C LEU A 60 20.10 -7.71 -5.74
N PHE A 61 20.80 -8.32 -6.70
CA PHE A 61 20.46 -9.65 -7.20
C PHE A 61 21.04 -10.77 -6.34
N GLY A 62 22.23 -10.55 -5.78
CA GLY A 62 22.91 -11.51 -4.91
C GLY A 62 23.45 -12.74 -5.64
N GLY A 63 23.78 -12.63 -6.92
CA GLY A 63 24.33 -13.73 -7.71
C GLY A 63 25.69 -14.23 -7.17
N ILE A 64 26.03 -15.48 -7.46
CA ILE A 64 27.21 -16.15 -6.89
C ILE A 64 28.46 -15.85 -7.72
N THR A 65 28.55 -16.44 -8.91
CA THR A 65 29.67 -16.23 -9.84
C THR A 65 29.56 -14.86 -10.51
N HIS A 66 28.34 -14.44 -10.86
CA HIS A 66 28.04 -13.13 -11.42
C HIS A 66 27.01 -12.48 -10.53
N ASP A 67 27.41 -11.43 -9.82
CA ASP A 67 26.49 -10.59 -9.07
C ASP A 67 26.27 -9.27 -9.80
N LYS A 68 25.08 -8.71 -9.59
CA LYS A 68 24.63 -7.48 -10.22
C LYS A 68 23.91 -6.61 -9.20
N ILE A 69 24.29 -5.34 -9.18
CA ILE A 69 23.58 -4.28 -8.47
C ILE A 69 23.11 -3.30 -9.54
N GLN A 70 21.80 -3.23 -9.78
CA GLN A 70 21.24 -2.20 -10.65
C GLN A 70 21.19 -0.88 -9.88
N LEU A 71 21.64 0.21 -10.49
CA LEU A 71 21.89 1.50 -9.86
C LEU A 71 20.90 2.58 -10.32
N ASN A 72 20.50 3.41 -9.37
CA ASN A 72 19.67 4.59 -9.56
C ASN A 72 20.26 5.79 -8.82
N GLU A 73 19.98 6.98 -9.34
CA GLU A 73 20.16 8.24 -8.65
C GLU A 73 18.92 9.09 -8.92
N GLU A 74 18.31 9.67 -7.90
CA GLU A 74 16.96 10.26 -7.94
C GLU A 74 16.78 11.39 -8.98
N THR A 75 17.88 11.98 -9.45
CA THR A 75 17.89 13.08 -10.43
C THR A 75 18.32 12.64 -11.83
N VAL A 76 18.52 11.36 -12.10
CA VAL A 76 18.76 10.86 -13.47
C VAL A 76 17.44 10.66 -14.23
N TRP A 77 17.08 11.65 -15.03
CA TRP A 77 15.87 11.69 -15.85
C TRP A 77 16.23 12.06 -17.29
N ALA A 78 15.30 11.78 -18.20
CA ALA A 78 15.38 12.24 -19.59
C ALA A 78 15.07 13.74 -19.75
N GLY A 79 15.28 14.24 -20.96
CA GLY A 79 14.84 15.59 -21.37
C GLY A 79 15.62 16.75 -20.74
N GLU A 80 14.99 17.92 -20.75
CA GLU A 80 15.59 19.22 -20.44
C GLU A 80 14.60 20.17 -19.77
N PRO A 81 15.08 21.23 -19.08
CA PRO A 81 14.22 22.25 -18.49
C PRO A 81 13.17 22.82 -19.46
N GLY A 82 11.95 22.95 -18.97
CA GLY A 82 10.87 23.59 -19.71
C GLY A 82 9.49 23.19 -19.20
N ASN A 83 8.46 23.79 -19.78
CA ASN A 83 7.06 23.45 -19.52
C ASN A 83 6.42 22.89 -20.80
N ASN A 84 5.30 22.19 -20.69
CA ASN A 84 4.52 21.62 -21.78
C ASN A 84 3.37 22.52 -22.27
N ILE A 85 3.32 23.77 -21.80
CA ILE A 85 2.36 24.78 -22.23
C ILE A 85 2.99 25.58 -23.39
N THR A 86 2.47 25.37 -24.60
CA THR A 86 3.09 25.90 -25.84
C THR A 86 2.46 27.18 -26.36
N LYS A 87 1.19 27.45 -26.00
CA LYS A 87 0.43 28.64 -26.38
C LYS A 87 -0.59 29.00 -25.31
N ASP A 88 -1.35 30.06 -25.56
CA ASP A 88 -2.57 30.37 -24.83
C ASP A 88 -3.69 29.44 -25.32
N TYR A 89 -4.39 28.78 -24.39
CA TYR A 89 -5.46 27.81 -24.67
C TYR A 89 -6.82 28.29 -24.15
N PHE A 90 -6.90 29.50 -23.60
CA PHE A 90 -8.07 29.98 -22.88
C PHE A 90 -9.35 29.93 -23.73
N ASN A 91 -9.30 30.36 -24.99
CA ASN A 91 -10.47 30.37 -25.86
C ASN A 91 -11.01 28.95 -26.11
N GLU A 92 -10.12 27.97 -26.28
CA GLU A 92 -10.49 26.58 -26.41
C GLU A 92 -11.11 26.02 -25.11
N VAL A 93 -10.56 26.40 -23.94
CA VAL A 93 -11.12 26.03 -22.63
C VAL A 93 -12.51 26.64 -22.40
N GLU A 94 -12.71 27.91 -22.78
CA GLU A 94 -14.02 28.59 -22.71
C GLU A 94 -15.05 27.89 -23.60
N GLU A 95 -14.67 27.48 -24.81
CA GLU A 95 -15.58 26.79 -25.73
C GLU A 95 -15.97 25.40 -25.22
N ILE A 96 -15.01 24.63 -24.68
CA ILE A 96 -15.30 23.35 -24.02
C ILE A 96 -16.28 23.58 -22.86
N ARG A 97 -16.07 24.63 -22.04
CA ARG A 97 -16.97 24.98 -20.95
C ARG A 97 -18.38 25.33 -21.44
N ARG A 98 -18.50 26.13 -22.49
CA ARG A 98 -19.79 26.48 -23.11
C ARG A 98 -20.52 25.21 -23.55
N LEU A 99 -19.84 24.30 -24.25
CA LEU A 99 -20.42 23.03 -24.69
C LEU A 99 -20.90 22.18 -23.50
N LEU A 100 -20.14 22.13 -22.41
CA LEU A 100 -20.53 21.42 -21.19
C LEU A 100 -21.80 22.00 -20.55
N PHE A 101 -21.90 23.33 -20.45
CA PHE A 101 -23.07 24.01 -19.89
C PHE A 101 -24.31 23.95 -20.80
N ASP A 102 -24.10 23.80 -22.11
CA ASP A 102 -25.16 23.51 -23.09
C ASP A 102 -25.49 22.00 -23.18
N GLU A 103 -24.96 21.17 -22.27
CA GLU A 103 -25.14 19.71 -22.20
C GLU A 103 -24.64 18.93 -23.44
N ASN A 104 -23.80 19.55 -24.27
CA ASN A 104 -23.16 18.94 -25.45
C ASN A 104 -21.87 18.19 -25.06
N TYR A 105 -22.01 17.18 -24.20
CA TYR A 105 -20.89 16.48 -23.55
C TYR A 105 -19.95 15.76 -24.52
N LYS A 106 -20.48 15.16 -25.59
CA LYS A 106 -19.68 14.42 -26.58
C LYS A 106 -18.83 15.36 -27.42
N GLU A 107 -19.40 16.50 -27.80
CA GLU A 107 -18.73 17.57 -28.52
C GLU A 107 -17.64 18.19 -27.64
N ALA A 108 -17.94 18.47 -26.37
CA ALA A 108 -16.96 18.96 -25.40
C ALA A 108 -15.76 18.01 -25.25
N GLN A 109 -16.03 16.70 -25.09
CA GLN A 109 -14.98 15.67 -25.02
C GLN A 109 -14.16 15.56 -26.30
N SER A 110 -14.81 15.66 -27.47
CA SER A 110 -14.13 15.58 -28.77
C SER A 110 -13.22 16.79 -28.99
N LEU A 111 -13.71 17.99 -28.68
CA LEU A 111 -12.90 19.21 -28.71
C LEU A 111 -11.74 19.15 -27.71
N ALA A 112 -11.96 18.63 -26.51
CA ALA A 112 -10.89 18.45 -25.52
C ALA A 112 -9.77 17.52 -26.04
N LEU A 113 -10.11 16.45 -26.78
CA LEU A 113 -9.14 15.56 -27.41
C LEU A 113 -8.49 16.15 -28.68
N GLU A 114 -9.18 17.04 -29.39
CA GLU A 114 -8.59 17.76 -30.52
C GLU A 114 -7.54 18.77 -30.03
N VAL A 115 -7.88 19.54 -29.00
CA VAL A 115 -7.01 20.58 -28.43
C VAL A 115 -5.86 19.97 -27.64
N PHE A 116 -6.14 18.91 -26.88
CA PHE A 116 -5.18 18.15 -26.08
C PHE A 116 -5.25 16.66 -26.49
N PRO A 117 -4.51 16.24 -27.53
CA PRO A 117 -4.55 14.87 -28.02
C PRO A 117 -3.94 13.89 -27.03
N LYS A 118 -4.34 12.61 -27.11
CA LYS A 118 -3.76 11.54 -26.30
C LYS A 118 -2.27 11.33 -26.59
N ASP A 119 -1.93 11.32 -27.88
CA ASP A 119 -0.54 11.21 -28.30
C ASP A 119 0.13 12.58 -28.27
N THR A 120 1.38 12.61 -27.83
CA THR A 120 2.14 13.85 -27.68
C THR A 120 2.30 14.58 -29.02
N PRO A 121 1.93 15.88 -29.09
CA PRO A 121 2.14 16.68 -30.30
C PRO A 121 3.61 16.78 -30.70
N LYS A 122 3.89 16.88 -32.02
CA LYS A 122 5.25 16.94 -32.61
C LYS A 122 6.18 18.04 -32.07
N ASN A 123 5.67 19.05 -31.38
CA ASN A 123 6.48 20.15 -30.83
C ASN A 123 6.31 20.28 -29.30
N ASN A 124 5.80 19.24 -28.63
CA ASN A 124 5.52 19.26 -27.20
C ASN A 124 6.03 17.99 -26.48
N ASN A 125 5.74 17.86 -25.18
CA ASN A 125 6.05 16.69 -24.36
C ASN A 125 4.96 16.47 -23.27
N TYR A 126 4.78 15.25 -22.79
CA TYR A 126 3.79 14.85 -21.77
C TYR A 126 4.43 14.37 -20.46
N GLY A 127 5.59 14.95 -20.16
CA GLY A 127 6.46 14.55 -19.06
C GLY A 127 7.60 13.69 -19.56
N VAL A 128 8.65 13.58 -18.77
CA VAL A 128 9.84 12.80 -19.13
C VAL A 128 10.07 11.65 -18.15
N PRO A 129 10.65 10.52 -18.61
CA PRO A 129 10.91 9.38 -17.77
C PRO A 129 12.04 9.59 -16.78
N TYR A 130 11.83 9.08 -15.58
CA TYR A 130 12.91 8.70 -14.67
C TYR A 130 13.70 7.54 -15.28
N GLN A 131 15.03 7.52 -15.14
CA GLN A 131 15.88 6.55 -15.85
C GLN A 131 16.89 5.87 -14.94
N THR A 132 17.19 4.61 -15.27
CA THR A 132 18.30 3.87 -14.65
C THR A 132 19.65 4.52 -14.98
N VAL A 133 20.58 4.41 -14.03
CA VAL A 133 22.00 4.74 -14.24
C VAL A 133 22.69 3.61 -15.02
N GLY A 134 22.35 2.36 -14.71
CA GLY A 134 23.02 1.17 -15.22
C GLY A 134 23.24 0.11 -14.14
N ASN A 135 24.26 -0.70 -14.31
CA ASN A 135 24.59 -1.81 -13.42
C ASN A 135 26.04 -1.76 -12.95
N LEU A 136 26.26 -2.11 -11.69
CA LEU A 136 27.55 -2.52 -11.15
C LEU A 136 27.60 -4.05 -11.12
N ASN A 137 28.60 -4.62 -11.79
CA ASN A 137 28.76 -6.07 -11.92
C ASN A 137 30.00 -6.55 -11.16
N LEU A 138 29.84 -7.66 -10.47
CA LEU A 138 30.91 -8.33 -9.74
C LEU A 138 31.04 -9.77 -10.26
N HIS A 139 32.19 -10.11 -10.82
CA HIS A 139 32.45 -11.44 -11.39
C HIS A 139 33.50 -12.19 -10.57
N PHE A 140 33.11 -13.30 -9.96
CA PHE A 140 33.91 -14.15 -9.07
C PHE A 140 34.26 -15.48 -9.75
N PRO A 141 35.33 -15.54 -10.58
CA PRO A 141 35.59 -16.70 -11.44
C PRO A 141 35.84 -18.01 -10.66
N ASN A 142 36.30 -17.91 -9.41
CA ASN A 142 36.68 -19.06 -8.59
C ASN A 142 35.55 -19.59 -7.69
N GLN A 143 34.36 -18.99 -7.73
CA GLN A 143 33.23 -19.31 -6.87
C GLN A 143 32.14 -20.01 -7.68
N GLN A 144 32.09 -21.33 -7.58
CA GLN A 144 31.14 -22.22 -8.26
C GLN A 144 30.73 -23.34 -7.29
N SER A 145 29.61 -24.03 -7.56
CA SER A 145 29.11 -25.17 -6.76
C SER A 145 29.02 -24.84 -5.27
N VAL A 146 28.16 -23.89 -4.91
CA VAL A 146 28.04 -23.39 -3.54
C VAL A 146 26.95 -24.09 -2.75
N TYR A 147 27.04 -24.00 -1.43
CA TYR A 147 26.02 -24.46 -0.48
C TYR A 147 25.86 -23.43 0.66
N ASN A 148 24.84 -23.61 1.50
CA ASN A 148 24.46 -22.66 2.56
C ASN A 148 24.26 -21.24 2.04
N TYR A 149 23.66 -21.10 0.85
CA TYR A 149 23.36 -19.79 0.30
C TYR A 149 22.23 -19.13 1.09
N ARG A 150 22.41 -17.85 1.40
CA ARG A 150 21.37 -16.97 1.92
C ARG A 150 21.58 -15.57 1.39
N ARG A 151 20.49 -14.91 0.99
CA ARG A 151 20.46 -13.45 0.84
C ARG A 151 19.34 -12.88 1.70
N ASP A 152 19.57 -11.70 2.26
CA ASP A 152 18.57 -11.01 3.06
C ASP A 152 18.67 -9.49 2.98
N LEU A 153 17.57 -8.85 3.36
CA LEU A 153 17.45 -7.43 3.64
C LEU A 153 16.88 -7.29 5.05
N ASN A 154 17.70 -6.80 5.98
CA ASN A 154 17.27 -6.46 7.32
C ASN A 154 16.83 -5.00 7.34
N ILE A 155 15.52 -4.78 7.40
CA ILE A 155 14.95 -3.44 7.40
C ILE A 155 15.00 -2.77 8.78
N ALA A 156 15.44 -3.46 9.84
CA ALA A 156 15.68 -2.81 11.14
C ALA A 156 17.01 -2.03 11.18
N ASN A 157 17.92 -2.29 10.24
CA ASN A 157 19.19 -1.57 10.12
C ASN A 157 19.49 -1.10 8.68
N ALA A 158 18.57 -1.29 7.74
CA ALA A 158 18.70 -0.96 6.33
C ALA A 158 19.98 -1.54 5.70
N MET A 159 20.27 -2.81 6.00
CA MET A 159 21.40 -3.53 5.42
C MET A 159 20.93 -4.79 4.73
N ALA A 160 21.49 -5.03 3.55
CA ALA A 160 21.33 -6.30 2.86
C ALA A 160 22.61 -7.13 2.97
N SER A 161 22.47 -8.45 2.87
CA SER A 161 23.60 -9.36 2.89
C SER A 161 23.43 -10.53 1.93
N VAL A 162 24.56 -11.08 1.50
CA VAL A 162 24.62 -12.39 0.83
C VAL A 162 25.75 -13.20 1.45
N SER A 163 25.48 -14.45 1.78
CA SER A 163 26.46 -15.40 2.29
C SER A 163 26.34 -16.76 1.63
N TYR A 164 27.46 -17.42 1.39
CA TYR A 164 27.51 -18.79 0.88
C TYR A 164 28.89 -19.41 1.14
N THR A 165 28.99 -20.73 0.99
CA THR A 165 30.27 -21.44 1.07
C THR A 165 30.65 -22.00 -0.30
N ALA A 166 31.88 -21.72 -0.75
CA ALA A 166 32.46 -22.30 -1.96
C ALA A 166 33.83 -22.90 -1.64
N LYS A 167 34.08 -24.16 -2.04
CA LYS A 167 35.34 -24.89 -1.76
C LYS A 167 35.76 -24.86 -0.27
N GLY A 168 34.79 -24.89 0.64
CA GLY A 168 35.04 -24.84 2.10
C GLY A 168 35.56 -23.49 2.60
N ILE A 169 35.26 -22.40 1.89
CA ILE A 169 35.54 -21.00 2.28
C ILE A 169 34.18 -20.29 2.36
N GLN A 170 33.90 -19.66 3.48
CA GLN A 170 32.71 -18.84 3.66
C GLN A 170 32.94 -17.45 3.08
N PHE A 171 32.08 -17.03 2.16
CA PHE A 171 32.07 -15.69 1.59
C PHE A 171 30.86 -14.92 2.12
N LYS A 172 31.06 -13.63 2.40
CA LYS A 172 29.99 -12.72 2.81
C LYS A 172 30.12 -11.38 2.11
N ARG A 173 28.98 -10.84 1.69
CA ARG A 173 28.83 -9.51 1.14
C ARG A 173 27.78 -8.76 1.96
N GLU A 174 28.11 -7.55 2.41
CA GLU A 174 27.18 -6.65 3.10
C GLU A 174 27.02 -5.36 2.29
N TYR A 175 25.79 -4.88 2.18
CA TYR A 175 25.42 -3.74 1.33
C TYR A 175 24.56 -2.76 2.12
N PHE A 176 24.84 -1.47 2.00
CA PHE A 176 23.98 -0.39 2.47
C PHE A 176 24.26 0.90 1.70
N VAL A 177 23.31 1.84 1.73
CA VAL A 177 23.50 3.18 1.17
C VAL A 177 23.43 4.18 2.33
N SER A 178 24.57 4.79 2.66
CA SER A 178 24.68 5.69 3.80
C SER A 178 24.11 7.06 3.45
N TYR A 179 23.11 7.54 4.20
CA TYR A 179 22.65 8.93 4.12
C TYR A 179 23.69 9.92 4.68
N PRO A 180 24.31 9.69 5.86
CA PRO A 180 25.34 10.61 6.38
C PRO A 180 26.56 10.78 5.48
N ASP A 181 26.96 9.70 4.80
CA ASP A 181 28.19 9.68 3.98
C ASP A 181 27.92 9.84 2.48
N GLN A 182 26.65 9.73 2.06
CA GLN A 182 26.19 9.91 0.67
C GLN A 182 26.87 8.95 -0.33
N VAL A 183 27.19 7.73 0.12
CA VAL A 183 27.79 6.66 -0.67
C VAL A 183 27.09 5.32 -0.43
N MET A 184 27.00 4.49 -1.47
CA MET A 184 26.72 3.06 -1.31
C MET A 184 28.01 2.33 -0.92
N VAL A 185 27.91 1.46 0.08
CA VAL A 185 29.03 0.69 0.63
C VAL A 185 28.77 -0.79 0.38
N ILE A 186 29.74 -1.46 -0.24
CA ILE A 186 29.72 -2.91 -0.46
C ILE A 186 30.95 -3.51 0.21
N HIS A 187 30.76 -4.33 1.23
CA HIS A 187 31.83 -4.96 1.99
C HIS A 187 31.89 -6.45 1.68
N LEU A 188 33.02 -6.90 1.12
CA LEU A 188 33.25 -8.27 0.70
C LEU A 188 34.32 -8.91 1.59
N THR A 189 34.01 -10.06 2.18
CA THR A 189 34.88 -10.80 3.09
C THR A 189 34.91 -12.29 2.75
N ALA A 190 36.02 -12.93 3.12
CA ALA A 190 36.16 -14.39 3.15
C ALA A 190 36.76 -14.83 4.49
N ASP A 191 36.37 -16.01 4.99
CA ASP A 191 36.88 -16.56 6.26
C ASP A 191 38.30 -17.13 6.19
N LYS A 192 38.92 -17.12 4.99
CA LYS A 192 40.33 -17.46 4.78
C LYS A 192 41.07 -16.30 4.12
N PRO A 193 42.28 -15.95 4.59
CA PRO A 193 43.12 -14.93 3.94
C PRO A 193 43.34 -15.23 2.46
N SER A 194 43.57 -14.17 1.69
CA SER A 194 43.91 -14.20 0.26
C SER A 194 42.93 -14.97 -0.62
N SER A 195 41.66 -15.07 -0.22
CA SER A 195 40.65 -15.88 -0.90
C SER A 195 39.71 -15.07 -1.79
N LEU A 196 39.77 -13.73 -1.76
CA LEU A 196 38.95 -12.85 -2.60
C LEU A 196 39.67 -12.48 -3.89
N THR A 197 39.18 -13.03 -5.01
CA THR A 197 39.61 -12.68 -6.37
C THR A 197 38.37 -12.49 -7.25
N PHE A 198 38.21 -11.29 -7.81
CA PHE A 198 37.04 -10.93 -8.63
C PHE A 198 37.31 -9.73 -9.55
N GLU A 199 36.38 -9.49 -10.46
CA GLU A 199 36.39 -8.35 -11.36
C GLU A 199 35.20 -7.43 -11.10
N ILE A 200 35.44 -6.13 -11.20
CA ILE A 200 34.46 -5.05 -11.05
C ILE A 200 34.30 -4.40 -12.43
N THR A 201 33.09 -4.41 -12.96
CA THR A 201 32.74 -3.74 -14.22
C THR A 201 31.41 -2.99 -14.08
N MET A 202 31.11 -2.11 -15.03
CA MET A 202 29.80 -1.47 -15.14
C MET A 202 29.25 -1.63 -16.56
N ASP A 203 27.94 -1.49 -16.71
CA ASP A 203 27.26 -1.29 -17.99
C ASP A 203 26.08 -0.33 -17.80
N SER A 204 25.61 0.30 -18.88
CA SER A 204 24.47 1.20 -18.86
C SER A 204 23.65 1.08 -20.13
N PRO A 205 22.30 1.10 -20.06
CA PRO A 205 21.48 1.15 -21.25
C PRO A 205 21.44 2.54 -21.90
N GLN A 206 21.96 3.58 -21.24
CA GLN A 206 21.97 4.95 -21.76
C GLN A 206 22.69 5.03 -23.11
N LEU A 207 22.13 5.74 -24.10
CA LEU A 207 22.71 5.78 -25.44
C LEU A 207 24.07 6.51 -25.50
N ASN A 208 24.22 7.56 -24.67
CA ASN A 208 25.45 8.32 -24.56
C ASN A 208 26.08 8.05 -23.20
N HIS A 209 26.99 7.07 -23.16
CA HIS A 209 27.76 6.75 -21.98
C HIS A 209 29.19 6.31 -22.33
N ASN A 210 30.08 6.44 -21.35
CA ASN A 210 31.47 6.02 -21.44
C ASN A 210 31.90 5.39 -20.11
N ILE A 211 32.66 4.29 -20.19
CA ILE A 211 33.18 3.57 -19.02
C ILE A 211 34.68 3.50 -19.13
N LYS A 212 35.38 3.92 -18.08
CA LYS A 212 36.84 3.91 -18.03
C LYS A 212 37.34 3.71 -16.60
N THR A 213 38.54 3.16 -16.48
CA THR A 213 39.30 3.15 -15.23
C THR A 213 40.32 4.26 -15.23
N GLU A 214 40.39 5.03 -14.15
CA GLU A 214 41.36 6.11 -14.01
C GLU A 214 41.66 6.38 -12.52
N ASN A 215 42.95 6.45 -12.15
CA ASN A 215 43.38 6.77 -10.78
C ASN A 215 42.73 5.86 -9.70
N LYS A 216 42.64 4.55 -9.97
CA LYS A 216 41.95 3.54 -9.14
C LYS A 216 40.43 3.66 -9.05
N PHE A 217 39.82 4.57 -9.80
CA PHE A 217 38.36 4.64 -9.92
C PHE A 217 37.90 3.90 -11.16
N LEU A 218 36.85 3.09 -11.02
CA LEU A 218 36.02 2.74 -12.18
C LEU A 218 34.94 3.81 -12.33
N LYS A 219 34.87 4.43 -13.51
CA LYS A 219 34.00 5.55 -13.82
C LYS A 219 32.99 5.18 -14.89
N LEU A 220 31.74 5.58 -14.70
CA LEU A 220 30.68 5.58 -15.71
C LEU A 220 30.17 7.02 -15.86
N GLU A 221 30.44 7.62 -17.01
CA GLU A 221 29.92 8.92 -17.42
C GLU A 221 28.71 8.68 -18.33
N GLY A 222 27.61 9.40 -18.14
CA GLY A 222 26.45 9.26 -19.00
C GLY A 222 25.58 10.50 -19.10
N VAL A 223 24.68 10.51 -20.07
CA VAL A 223 23.65 11.53 -20.25
C VAL A 223 22.29 10.85 -20.30
N GLY A 224 21.32 11.38 -19.57
CA GLY A 224 19.92 10.96 -19.66
C GLY A 224 19.42 11.04 -21.10
N GLY A 225 18.45 10.20 -21.45
CA GLY A 225 17.96 10.05 -22.81
C GLY A 225 17.21 11.28 -23.33
N ASP A 226 17.11 11.36 -24.65
CA ASP A 226 16.07 12.15 -25.29
C ASP A 226 14.71 11.51 -24.99
N HIS A 227 13.68 12.33 -24.82
CA HIS A 227 12.31 11.85 -24.72
C HIS A 227 11.40 12.83 -25.43
N GLU A 228 10.58 12.29 -26.34
CA GLU A 228 9.72 13.10 -27.21
C GLU A 228 10.55 14.23 -27.86
N ASN A 229 10.06 15.47 -27.84
CA ASN A 229 10.73 16.61 -28.44
C ASN A 229 11.74 17.30 -27.50
N LYS A 230 12.17 16.63 -26.42
CA LYS A 230 13.10 17.15 -25.41
C LYS A 230 14.43 16.40 -25.47
N LYS A 231 15.52 17.17 -25.48
CA LYS A 231 16.89 16.63 -25.49
C LYS A 231 17.37 16.29 -24.10
N GLY A 232 18.00 15.14 -23.94
CA GLY A 232 18.59 14.72 -22.67
C GLY A 232 19.73 15.64 -22.23
N LYS A 233 19.57 16.33 -21.10
CA LYS A 233 20.56 17.29 -20.58
C LYS A 233 21.12 16.95 -19.21
N ILE A 234 20.58 15.96 -18.52
CA ILE A 234 21.11 15.51 -17.24
C ILE A 234 22.34 14.65 -17.51
N LYS A 235 23.50 15.17 -17.14
CA LYS A 235 24.77 14.45 -17.13
C LYS A 235 24.97 13.83 -15.75
N PHE A 236 25.39 12.59 -15.70
CA PHE A 236 25.71 11.89 -14.46
C PHE A 236 27.09 11.24 -14.53
N GLU A 237 27.69 11.06 -13.35
CA GLU A 237 28.93 10.33 -13.19
C GLU A 237 28.82 9.39 -11.98
N THR A 238 29.08 8.10 -12.20
CA THR A 238 29.24 7.10 -11.15
C THR A 238 30.71 6.78 -10.95
N LEU A 239 31.15 6.83 -9.70
CA LEU A 239 32.51 6.50 -9.25
C LEU A 239 32.47 5.30 -8.32
N VAL A 240 33.25 4.27 -8.65
CA VAL A 240 33.50 3.12 -7.77
C VAL A 240 34.96 3.15 -7.32
N TYR A 241 35.18 3.20 -6.02
CA TYR A 241 36.50 3.21 -5.40
C TYR A 241 36.69 1.97 -4.52
N PRO A 242 37.62 1.05 -4.88
CA PRO A 242 37.92 -0.13 -4.09
C PRO A 242 39.00 0.14 -3.03
N LYS A 243 38.65 -0.08 -1.76
CA LYS A 243 39.60 -0.19 -0.64
C LYS A 243 39.92 -1.67 -0.43
N VAL A 244 41.20 -2.03 -0.60
CA VAL A 244 41.64 -3.43 -0.63
C VAL A 244 42.60 -3.70 0.53
N PHE A 245 42.30 -4.73 1.31
CA PHE A 245 43.11 -5.18 2.45
C PHE A 245 43.74 -6.52 2.14
N GLY A 246 45.07 -6.52 1.93
CA GLY A 246 45.79 -7.65 1.36
C GLY A 246 45.47 -7.84 -0.13
N GLY A 247 46.37 -8.49 -0.88
CA GLY A 247 46.19 -8.69 -2.32
C GLY A 247 46.59 -7.49 -3.18
N GLU A 248 46.17 -7.49 -4.45
CA GLU A 248 46.53 -6.49 -5.45
C GLU A 248 45.33 -5.99 -6.26
N ILE A 249 45.41 -4.73 -6.71
CA ILE A 249 44.50 -4.09 -7.67
C ILE A 249 45.18 -4.08 -9.04
N VAL A 250 44.50 -4.58 -10.06
CA VAL A 250 44.91 -4.50 -11.46
C VAL A 250 43.87 -3.70 -12.25
N GLU A 251 44.26 -2.51 -12.70
CA GLU A 251 43.41 -1.68 -13.57
C GLU A 251 43.33 -2.28 -14.97
N LYS A 252 42.12 -2.34 -15.53
CA LYS A 252 41.85 -2.63 -16.94
C LYS A 252 41.16 -1.41 -17.55
N ASN A 253 41.11 -1.29 -18.88
CA ASN A 253 40.51 -0.14 -19.55
C ASN A 253 39.10 0.20 -19.03
N ASN A 254 38.22 -0.81 -18.90
CA ASN A 254 36.81 -0.63 -18.52
C ASN A 254 36.43 -1.47 -17.29
N GLY A 255 37.36 -1.67 -16.36
CA GLY A 255 37.14 -2.49 -15.17
C GLY A 255 38.34 -2.56 -14.24
N ILE A 256 38.11 -3.11 -13.05
CA ILE A 256 39.15 -3.32 -12.04
C ILE A 256 39.16 -4.80 -11.65
N SER A 257 40.33 -5.43 -11.61
CA SER A 257 40.50 -6.78 -11.07
C SER A 257 41.14 -6.71 -9.69
N ILE A 258 40.53 -7.40 -8.72
CA ILE A 258 41.08 -7.61 -7.40
C ILE A 258 41.57 -9.05 -7.31
N LYS A 259 42.79 -9.25 -6.79
CA LYS A 259 43.37 -10.59 -6.65
C LYS A 259 43.89 -10.83 -5.23
N ASN A 260 43.60 -12.01 -4.71
CA ASN A 260 44.14 -12.55 -3.47
C ASN A 260 43.97 -11.60 -2.27
N ALA A 261 42.84 -10.89 -2.20
CA ALA A 261 42.52 -10.00 -1.09
C ALA A 261 41.96 -10.76 0.11
N ASN A 262 42.10 -10.17 1.29
CA ASN A 262 41.44 -10.66 2.51
C ASN A 262 40.04 -10.05 2.64
N GLU A 263 39.93 -8.77 2.34
CA GLU A 263 38.73 -7.95 2.46
C GLU A 263 38.74 -6.85 1.40
N VAL A 264 37.56 -6.48 0.90
CA VAL A 264 37.38 -5.31 0.03
C VAL A 264 36.18 -4.50 0.48
N ILE A 265 36.33 -3.17 0.58
CA ILE A 265 35.22 -2.22 0.72
C ILE A 265 35.13 -1.42 -0.58
N LEU A 266 34.01 -1.54 -1.29
CA LEU A 266 33.69 -0.68 -2.42
C LEU A 266 32.88 0.51 -1.92
N LEU A 267 33.33 1.72 -2.27
CA LEU A 267 32.55 2.94 -2.12
C LEU A 267 32.04 3.34 -3.49
N VAL A 268 30.71 3.48 -3.62
CA VAL A 268 30.04 3.86 -4.85
C VAL A 268 29.33 5.20 -4.63
N SER A 269 29.63 6.17 -5.48
CA SER A 269 29.03 7.50 -5.44
C SER A 269 28.53 7.87 -6.83
N ILE A 270 27.38 8.51 -6.89
CA ILE A 270 26.79 9.02 -8.13
C ILE A 270 26.53 10.51 -7.93
N GLY A 271 26.87 11.33 -8.93
CA GLY A 271 26.55 12.75 -8.96
C GLY A 271 25.96 13.13 -10.31
N THR A 272 25.12 14.16 -10.34
CA THR A 272 24.54 14.72 -11.57
C THR A 272 24.84 16.21 -11.69
N ASN A 273 24.62 16.78 -12.88
CA ASN A 273 24.63 18.23 -13.05
C ASN A 273 23.31 18.90 -12.65
N PHE A 274 22.33 18.15 -12.15
CA PHE A 274 21.04 18.70 -11.73
C PHE A 274 21.22 19.52 -10.44
N LYS A 275 20.66 20.73 -10.43
CA LYS A 275 20.59 21.60 -9.24
C LYS A 275 19.16 21.93 -8.87
N ASN A 276 18.32 22.24 -9.86
CA ASN A 276 16.87 22.34 -9.75
C ASN A 276 16.25 22.26 -11.15
N TYR A 277 14.92 22.36 -11.24
CA TYR A 277 14.14 22.22 -12.47
C TYR A 277 14.54 23.15 -13.64
N LYS A 278 15.29 24.23 -13.39
CA LYS A 278 15.74 25.20 -14.41
C LYS A 278 17.24 25.44 -14.44
N ASP A 279 18.02 24.80 -13.56
CA ASP A 279 19.45 25.03 -13.40
C ASP A 279 20.21 23.70 -13.39
N LEU A 280 21.12 23.56 -14.36
CA LEU A 280 21.99 22.40 -14.56
C LEU A 280 23.48 22.75 -14.39
N SER A 281 23.78 23.76 -13.56
CA SER A 281 25.14 24.28 -13.35
C SER A 281 26.02 23.42 -12.42
N ASN A 282 25.48 22.38 -11.78
CA ASN A 282 26.27 21.49 -10.94
C ASN A 282 27.28 20.67 -11.78
N SER A 283 28.37 20.24 -11.14
CA SER A 283 29.34 19.32 -11.74
C SER A 283 29.12 17.91 -11.21
N ALA A 284 28.67 17.01 -12.08
CA ALA A 284 28.45 15.60 -11.76
C ALA A 284 29.72 14.94 -11.16
N ASN A 285 30.88 15.20 -11.76
CA ASN A 285 32.17 14.71 -11.31
C ASN A 285 32.51 15.21 -9.89
N GLU A 286 32.41 16.52 -9.66
CA GLU A 286 32.81 17.11 -8.37
C GLU A 286 31.92 16.61 -7.24
N ILE A 287 30.61 16.51 -7.47
CA ILE A 287 29.66 15.96 -6.49
C ILE A 287 30.03 14.51 -6.16
N ALA A 288 30.11 13.64 -7.17
CA ALA A 288 30.41 12.22 -6.98
C ALA A 288 31.73 12.03 -6.23
N LYS A 289 32.78 12.74 -6.66
CA LYS A 289 34.12 12.66 -6.07
C LYS A 289 34.15 13.19 -4.65
N SER A 290 33.44 14.29 -4.35
CA SER A 290 33.44 14.88 -3.01
C SER A 290 32.93 13.91 -1.92
N PHE A 291 31.93 13.09 -2.23
CA PHE A 291 31.40 12.09 -1.30
C PHE A 291 32.37 10.92 -1.08
N ILE A 292 33.05 10.45 -2.13
CA ILE A 292 34.12 9.45 -1.97
C ILE A 292 35.27 10.03 -1.14
N GLU A 293 35.70 11.26 -1.40
CA GLU A 293 36.81 11.88 -0.69
C GLU A 293 36.55 12.05 0.81
N LYS A 294 35.30 12.37 1.19
CA LYS A 294 34.87 12.43 2.60
C LYS A 294 34.81 11.05 3.28
N SER A 295 34.57 9.99 2.51
CA SER A 295 34.29 8.64 3.03
C SER A 295 35.48 7.69 2.94
N LYS A 296 36.42 7.90 2.02
CA LYS A 296 37.50 6.95 1.70
C LYS A 296 38.43 6.65 2.86
N ASN A 297 38.57 7.56 3.82
CA ASN A 297 39.43 7.38 4.98
C ASN A 297 38.73 6.65 6.15
N LYS A 298 37.40 6.52 6.12
CA LYS A 298 36.62 5.85 7.17
C LYS A 298 36.73 4.33 7.07
N GLY A 299 36.75 3.63 8.21
CA GLY A 299 36.68 2.17 8.25
C GLY A 299 35.28 1.64 7.93
N TYR A 300 35.15 0.34 7.65
CA TYR A 300 33.83 -0.28 7.41
C TYR A 300 32.89 -0.08 8.62
N ASP A 301 33.37 -0.38 9.82
CA ASP A 301 32.55 -0.27 11.04
C ASP A 301 32.11 1.17 11.32
N GLU A 302 32.95 2.15 10.99
CA GLU A 302 32.59 3.57 11.13
C GLU A 302 31.45 3.96 10.19
N LEU A 303 31.55 3.58 8.90
CA LEU A 303 30.50 3.81 7.90
C LEU A 303 29.20 3.10 8.27
N LYS A 304 29.29 1.83 8.68
CA LYS A 304 28.15 1.01 9.12
C LYS A 304 27.47 1.60 10.33
N ASN A 305 28.23 1.97 11.37
CA ASN A 305 27.66 2.52 12.60
C ASN A 305 27.01 3.89 12.36
N SER A 306 27.60 4.73 11.51
CA SER A 306 27.03 6.02 11.09
C SER A 306 25.69 5.82 10.38
N HIS A 307 25.65 4.91 9.39
CA HIS A 307 24.44 4.53 8.66
C HIS A 307 23.33 4.01 9.57
N ILE A 308 23.63 3.00 10.39
CA ILE A 308 22.64 2.38 11.29
C ILE A 308 22.10 3.42 12.27
N LYS A 309 22.98 4.26 12.83
CA LYS A 309 22.58 5.30 13.78
C LYS A 309 21.62 6.31 13.16
N ASP A 310 21.89 6.78 11.94
CA ASP A 310 20.99 7.68 11.21
C ASP A 310 19.66 7.00 10.92
N TYR A 311 19.69 5.81 10.31
CA TYR A 311 18.49 5.08 9.91
C TYR A 311 17.58 4.75 11.10
N GLN A 312 18.15 4.27 12.20
CA GLN A 312 17.39 3.86 13.38
C GLN A 312 16.78 5.04 14.15
N GLN A 313 17.25 6.27 13.96
CA GLN A 313 16.57 7.45 14.50
C GLN A 313 15.17 7.65 13.88
N LEU A 314 14.96 7.15 12.67
CA LEU A 314 13.68 7.19 11.95
C LEU A 314 12.90 5.89 12.17
N PHE A 315 13.52 4.74 11.87
CA PHE A 315 12.82 3.47 11.83
C PHE A 315 12.30 3.03 13.20
N ASN A 316 13.10 3.17 14.27
CA ASN A 316 12.72 2.68 15.61
C ASN A 316 11.61 3.50 16.29
N ARG A 317 11.16 4.60 15.68
CA ARG A 317 10.06 5.42 16.21
C ARG A 317 8.74 4.67 16.26
N VAL A 318 8.50 3.70 15.37
CA VAL A 318 7.28 2.90 15.37
C VAL A 318 7.59 1.41 15.35
N THR A 319 6.88 0.67 16.21
CA THR A 319 6.87 -0.79 16.20
C THR A 319 5.44 -1.29 16.11
N LEU A 320 5.19 -2.29 15.27
CA LEU A 320 3.92 -3.01 15.18
C LEU A 320 4.20 -4.49 15.41
N ASN A 321 3.46 -5.10 16.33
CA ASN A 321 3.50 -6.53 16.60
C ASN A 321 2.08 -7.07 16.64
N LEU A 322 1.73 -7.92 15.68
CA LEU A 322 0.43 -8.60 15.57
C LEU A 322 0.50 -10.09 15.96
N GLY A 323 1.55 -10.52 16.67
CA GLY A 323 1.81 -11.89 17.08
C GLY A 323 2.80 -12.65 16.18
N THR A 324 3.17 -13.87 16.60
CA THR A 324 4.31 -14.64 16.03
C THR A 324 3.91 -15.96 15.37
N ASN A 325 2.69 -16.07 14.82
CA ASN A 325 2.10 -17.36 14.40
C ASN A 325 2.93 -18.10 13.32
N GLN A 326 3.79 -17.40 12.58
CA GLN A 326 4.82 -17.97 11.72
C GLN A 326 6.05 -17.06 11.76
N LYS A 327 6.90 -17.24 12.77
CA LYS A 327 8.23 -16.58 12.81
C LYS A 327 8.97 -16.85 11.50
N ASN A 328 10.04 -16.09 11.25
CA ASN A 328 10.87 -16.04 10.03
C ASN A 328 11.53 -17.38 9.58
N GLU A 329 10.90 -18.52 9.83
CA GLU A 329 11.32 -19.90 9.54
C GLU A 329 11.25 -20.23 8.05
N LEU A 330 10.41 -19.54 7.27
CA LEU A 330 10.29 -19.69 5.82
C LEU A 330 10.85 -18.47 5.08
N PRO A 331 11.47 -18.67 3.90
CA PRO A 331 11.82 -17.59 2.98
C PRO A 331 10.61 -16.70 2.66
N THR A 332 10.84 -15.40 2.48
CA THR A 332 9.76 -14.40 2.32
C THR A 332 8.83 -14.71 1.15
N ASN A 333 9.37 -15.20 0.03
CA ASN A 333 8.57 -15.60 -1.13
C ASN A 333 7.61 -16.76 -0.80
N LEU A 334 8.02 -17.71 0.05
CA LEU A 334 7.17 -18.82 0.47
C LEU A 334 6.15 -18.38 1.52
N ARG A 335 6.52 -17.45 2.42
CA ARG A 335 5.57 -16.81 3.34
C ARG A 335 4.45 -16.12 2.57
N LEU A 336 4.81 -15.32 1.56
CA LEU A 336 3.87 -14.62 0.70
C LEU A 336 3.00 -15.57 -0.12
N ALA A 337 3.57 -16.60 -0.74
CA ALA A 337 2.82 -17.61 -1.49
C ALA A 337 1.79 -18.35 -0.62
N ASN A 338 2.13 -18.60 0.65
CA ASN A 338 1.26 -19.33 1.59
C ASN A 338 0.22 -18.43 2.28
N PHE A 339 0.36 -17.10 2.22
CA PHE A 339 -0.42 -16.18 3.06
C PHE A 339 -1.93 -16.31 2.90
N ALA A 340 -2.41 -16.59 1.69
CA ALA A 340 -3.83 -16.79 1.40
C ALA A 340 -4.43 -18.03 2.09
N THR A 341 -3.61 -19.05 2.38
CA THR A 341 -4.07 -20.33 2.97
C THR A 341 -3.63 -20.53 4.42
N LYS A 342 -2.58 -19.82 4.84
CA LYS A 342 -2.03 -19.88 6.20
C LYS A 342 -1.81 -18.46 6.71
N GLU A 343 -2.54 -18.11 7.76
CA GLU A 343 -2.42 -16.78 8.35
C GLU A 343 -1.02 -16.56 8.95
N ASP A 344 -0.36 -15.47 8.53
CA ASP A 344 0.93 -15.00 9.03
C ASP A 344 0.84 -13.50 9.36
N LEU A 345 0.35 -13.18 10.55
CA LEU A 345 0.22 -11.79 11.01
C LEU A 345 1.58 -11.06 11.14
N SER A 346 2.68 -11.80 11.24
CA SER A 346 4.01 -11.20 11.24
C SER A 346 4.42 -10.73 9.84
N LEU A 347 3.89 -11.31 8.76
CA LEU A 347 4.07 -10.79 7.40
C LEU A 347 3.34 -9.45 7.20
N VAL A 348 2.16 -9.28 7.82
CA VAL A 348 1.45 -7.99 7.84
C VAL A 348 2.28 -6.92 8.57
N SER A 349 2.85 -7.28 9.72
CA SER A 349 3.74 -6.40 10.49
C SER A 349 5.00 -6.05 9.69
N LEU A 350 5.60 -7.03 9.01
CA LEU A 350 6.74 -6.83 8.12
C LEU A 350 6.40 -5.91 6.94
N TYR A 351 5.24 -6.08 6.30
CA TYR A 351 4.81 -5.25 5.17
C TYR A 351 4.54 -3.79 5.57
N PHE A 352 3.94 -3.58 6.75
CA PHE A 352 3.80 -2.24 7.36
C PHE A 352 5.17 -1.57 7.59
N GLN A 353 6.12 -2.30 8.16
CA GLN A 353 7.47 -1.78 8.37
C GLN A 353 8.23 -1.60 7.05
N PHE A 354 7.95 -2.42 6.04
CA PHE A 354 8.57 -2.32 4.73
C PHE A 354 8.16 -1.01 4.04
N GLY A 355 6.90 -0.58 4.12
CA GLY A 355 6.49 0.74 3.62
C GLY A 355 7.23 1.89 4.31
N ARG A 356 7.42 1.83 5.64
CA ARG A 356 8.24 2.82 6.37
C ARG A 356 9.71 2.80 5.92
N TYR A 357 10.29 1.61 5.76
CA TYR A 357 11.64 1.42 5.24
C TYR A 357 11.80 2.03 3.84
N LEU A 358 10.85 1.78 2.94
CA LEU A 358 10.87 2.28 1.58
C LEU A 358 10.87 3.80 1.56
N LEU A 359 10.04 4.45 2.38
CA LEU A 359 9.97 5.91 2.44
C LEU A 359 11.28 6.52 2.98
N ILE A 360 11.83 5.95 4.06
CA ILE A 360 13.16 6.35 4.58
C ILE A 360 14.23 6.21 3.49
N SER A 361 14.12 5.17 2.66
CA SER A 361 15.11 4.86 1.64
C SER A 361 14.92 5.62 0.33
N SER A 362 13.79 6.33 0.12
CA SER A 362 13.44 7.01 -1.14
C SER A 362 13.09 8.50 -1.01
N SER A 363 12.88 9.04 0.19
CA SER A 363 12.55 10.47 0.34
C SER A 363 13.14 11.08 1.61
N ARG A 364 14.44 11.42 1.55
CA ARG A 364 15.15 12.08 2.66
C ARG A 364 15.25 13.59 2.42
N PRO A 365 15.26 14.42 3.49
CA PRO A 365 15.42 15.86 3.36
C PRO A 365 16.62 16.26 2.50
N GLY A 366 16.40 17.24 1.62
CA GLY A 366 17.37 17.75 0.64
C GLY A 366 17.36 17.04 -0.71
N GLY A 367 16.56 15.97 -0.89
CA GLY A 367 16.40 15.23 -2.14
C GLY A 367 15.13 15.61 -2.93
N GLN A 368 14.68 14.68 -3.76
CA GLN A 368 13.44 14.68 -4.52
C GLN A 368 12.37 13.84 -3.82
N PRO A 369 11.08 14.09 -4.12
CA PRO A 369 10.04 13.22 -3.59
C PRO A 369 10.11 11.81 -4.19
N ALA A 370 9.57 10.83 -3.47
CA ALA A 370 9.42 9.47 -3.98
C ALA A 370 8.49 9.48 -5.20
N ASN A 371 8.99 9.06 -6.36
CA ASN A 371 8.20 8.95 -7.58
C ASN A 371 7.35 7.66 -7.58
N LEU A 372 6.69 7.34 -8.70
CA LEU A 372 5.90 6.12 -8.89
C LEU A 372 6.63 4.81 -8.51
N GLN A 373 7.96 4.78 -8.58
CA GLN A 373 8.79 3.62 -8.20
C GLN A 373 9.75 3.93 -7.04
N GLY A 374 9.47 5.00 -6.27
CA GLY A 374 10.33 5.52 -5.22
C GLY A 374 11.60 6.14 -5.83
N ILE A 375 12.65 5.34 -5.88
CA ILE A 375 13.92 5.65 -6.58
C ILE A 375 14.47 4.40 -7.32
N TRP A 376 13.69 3.34 -7.50
CA TRP A 376 14.17 2.06 -8.06
C TRP A 376 13.52 1.78 -9.42
N ASN A 377 14.31 1.88 -10.49
CA ASN A 377 13.86 1.66 -11.86
C ASN A 377 15.02 1.14 -12.72
N ASP A 378 14.83 0.05 -13.45
CA ASP A 378 15.82 -0.55 -14.35
C ASP A 378 15.68 -0.13 -15.83
N ARG A 379 14.75 0.76 -16.17
CA ARG A 379 14.38 1.10 -17.55
C ARG A 379 14.73 2.54 -17.92
N LEU A 380 14.87 2.78 -19.22
CA LEU A 380 14.92 4.14 -19.78
C LEU A 380 13.54 4.72 -20.09
N ALA A 381 12.55 3.84 -20.28
CA ALA A 381 11.15 4.16 -20.50
C ALA A 381 10.30 3.27 -19.56
N PRO A 382 10.28 3.58 -18.26
CA PRO A 382 9.45 2.86 -17.30
C PRO A 382 7.95 3.09 -17.55
N PRO A 383 7.09 2.20 -17.03
CA PRO A 383 5.64 2.36 -17.02
C PRO A 383 5.23 3.73 -16.46
N TRP A 384 4.41 4.47 -17.21
CA TRP A 384 4.00 5.84 -16.88
C TRP A 384 5.17 6.75 -16.51
N ASP A 385 6.32 6.56 -17.17
CA ASP A 385 7.52 7.38 -17.02
C ASP A 385 8.14 7.35 -15.60
N SER A 386 7.61 6.50 -14.71
CA SER A 386 7.95 6.53 -13.27
C SER A 386 7.94 7.96 -12.72
N LYS A 387 7.00 8.79 -13.22
CA LYS A 387 6.91 10.22 -12.93
C LYS A 387 6.17 10.50 -11.61
N TYR A 388 5.68 11.72 -11.44
CA TYR A 388 4.81 12.09 -10.33
C TYR A 388 3.37 12.20 -10.85
N THR A 389 2.60 11.13 -10.72
CA THR A 389 1.14 11.17 -10.93
C THR A 389 0.48 11.68 -9.66
N VAL A 390 -0.25 12.79 -9.75
CA VAL A 390 -0.75 13.60 -8.61
C VAL A 390 -2.27 13.64 -8.56
N ASN A 391 -2.92 12.58 -9.04
CA ASN A 391 -4.35 12.35 -8.91
C ASN A 391 -4.68 11.17 -7.99
N ILE A 392 -3.68 10.68 -7.23
CA ILE A 392 -3.75 9.68 -6.16
C ILE A 392 -2.35 9.22 -5.75
N ASN A 393 -1.47 8.91 -6.71
CA ASN A 393 -0.28 8.09 -6.47
C ASN A 393 0.78 8.81 -5.62
N THR A 394 1.14 10.03 -6.01
CA THR A 394 2.13 10.83 -5.28
C THR A 394 1.59 11.19 -3.90
N GLU A 395 0.31 11.50 -3.77
CA GLU A 395 -0.32 11.75 -2.48
C GLU A 395 -0.26 10.50 -1.59
N MET A 396 -0.57 9.33 -2.16
CA MET A 396 -0.52 8.04 -1.48
C MET A 396 0.87 7.70 -0.96
N ASN A 397 1.93 8.06 -1.69
CA ASN A 397 3.31 7.88 -1.23
C ASN A 397 3.56 8.55 0.13
N TYR A 398 2.87 9.65 0.41
CA TYR A 398 3.06 10.46 1.61
C TYR A 398 1.96 10.33 2.66
N TRP A 399 0.94 9.50 2.47
CA TRP A 399 -0.04 9.21 3.53
C TRP A 399 0.57 8.65 4.81
N PRO A 400 1.57 7.74 4.79
CA PRO A 400 2.11 7.20 6.03
C PRO A 400 3.03 8.18 6.78
N THR A 401 3.47 9.29 6.18
CA THR A 401 4.57 10.11 6.73
C THR A 401 4.29 10.60 8.15
N GLU A 402 3.15 11.26 8.35
CA GLU A 402 2.81 11.85 9.65
C GLU A 402 2.40 10.78 10.65
N VAL A 403 1.41 9.95 10.31
CA VAL A 403 0.83 8.96 11.22
C VAL A 403 1.85 7.89 11.67
N THR A 404 2.85 7.58 10.84
CA THR A 404 3.92 6.62 11.16
C THR A 404 5.23 7.25 11.64
N ASN A 405 5.18 8.52 12.06
CA ASN A 405 6.26 9.23 12.76
C ASN A 405 7.53 9.47 11.91
N LEU A 406 7.33 9.84 10.64
CA LEU A 406 8.35 10.14 9.63
C LEU A 406 8.15 11.53 9.01
N SER A 407 7.72 12.49 9.84
CA SER A 407 7.27 13.83 9.42
C SER A 407 8.30 14.58 8.56
N GLU A 408 9.60 14.46 8.89
CA GLU A 408 10.67 15.11 8.12
C GLU A 408 10.81 14.61 6.67
N LEU A 409 10.31 13.40 6.38
CA LEU A 409 10.40 12.82 5.05
C LEU A 409 9.45 13.46 4.05
N ASN A 410 8.53 14.34 4.49
CA ASN A 410 7.74 15.16 3.57
C ASN A 410 8.53 16.32 2.94
N GLN A 411 9.69 16.69 3.49
CA GLN A 411 10.42 17.89 3.03
C GLN A 411 10.67 17.91 1.51
N PRO A 412 11.02 16.79 0.83
CA PRO A 412 11.15 16.78 -0.62
C PRO A 412 9.84 17.06 -1.38
N LEU A 413 8.69 16.62 -0.86
CA LEU A 413 7.37 16.95 -1.42
C LEU A 413 7.07 18.45 -1.28
N PHE A 414 7.42 19.05 -0.14
CA PHE A 414 7.24 20.49 0.11
C PHE A 414 8.11 21.33 -0.82
N SER A 415 9.36 20.91 -1.03
CA SER A 415 10.27 21.57 -1.99
C SER A 415 9.76 21.44 -3.43
N MET A 416 9.20 20.29 -3.81
CA MET A 416 8.54 20.16 -5.12
C MET A 416 7.34 21.11 -5.24
N LEU A 417 6.53 21.27 -4.18
CA LEU A 417 5.41 22.21 -4.16
C LEU A 417 5.85 23.67 -4.32
N GLU A 418 6.98 24.07 -3.74
CA GLU A 418 7.57 25.40 -3.96
C GLU A 418 7.87 25.61 -5.45
N ASP A 419 8.63 24.69 -6.06
CA ASP A 419 8.99 24.80 -7.48
C ASP A 419 7.76 24.83 -8.39
N ILE A 420 6.80 23.93 -8.14
CA ILE A 420 5.59 23.81 -8.95
C ILE A 420 4.67 25.01 -8.76
N SER A 421 4.64 25.62 -7.58
CA SER A 421 3.86 26.84 -7.36
C SER A 421 4.36 28.00 -8.21
N GLU A 422 5.62 27.96 -8.65
CA GLU A 422 6.19 28.92 -9.60
C GLU A 422 5.89 28.52 -11.05
N THR A 423 6.16 27.27 -11.45
CA THR A 423 5.93 26.83 -12.85
C THR A 423 4.44 26.78 -13.21
N GLY A 424 3.59 26.42 -12.24
CA GLY A 424 2.15 26.33 -12.36
C GLY A 424 1.43 27.67 -12.55
N LYS A 425 2.09 28.81 -12.30
CA LYS A 425 1.57 30.14 -12.68
C LYS A 425 1.32 30.23 -14.18
N LEU A 426 2.16 29.58 -14.98
CA LEU A 426 1.98 29.54 -16.43
C LEU A 426 0.71 28.79 -16.82
N SER A 427 0.36 27.70 -16.12
CA SER A 427 -0.90 26.97 -16.32
C SER A 427 -2.10 27.85 -15.99
N ALA A 428 -2.10 28.45 -14.80
CA ALA A 428 -3.17 29.35 -14.36
C ALA A 428 -3.38 30.51 -15.37
N GLN A 429 -2.29 31.12 -15.83
CA GLN A 429 -2.35 32.23 -16.77
C GLN A 429 -2.80 31.81 -18.17
N LYS A 430 -2.26 30.72 -18.74
CA LYS A 430 -2.44 30.40 -20.17
C LYS A 430 -3.62 29.50 -20.49
N LEU A 431 -4.12 28.73 -19.52
CA LEU A 431 -5.28 27.87 -19.74
C LEU A 431 -6.55 28.51 -19.17
N TYR A 432 -6.43 29.33 -18.12
CA TYR A 432 -7.58 29.80 -17.34
C TYR A 432 -7.65 31.32 -17.14
N HIS A 433 -6.66 32.08 -17.62
CA HIS A 433 -6.54 33.54 -17.40
C HIS A 433 -6.69 33.91 -15.91
N ALA A 434 -6.23 33.05 -15.02
CA ALA A 434 -6.40 33.15 -13.57
C ALA A 434 -5.10 33.55 -12.88
N ARG A 435 -5.23 34.16 -11.69
CA ARG A 435 -4.11 34.33 -10.76
C ARG A 435 -3.84 33.02 -10.03
N GLY A 436 -2.83 33.01 -9.18
CA GLY A 436 -2.42 31.82 -8.45
C GLY A 436 -1.59 30.87 -9.31
N TRP A 437 -1.67 29.58 -9.01
CA TRP A 437 -0.99 28.53 -9.75
C TRP A 437 -1.85 27.28 -9.83
N ASN A 438 -1.62 26.47 -10.87
CA ASN A 438 -2.31 25.21 -11.09
C ASN A 438 -1.38 24.16 -11.71
N ILE A 439 -1.66 22.90 -11.42
CA ILE A 439 -1.16 21.75 -12.18
C ILE A 439 -2.28 20.75 -12.42
N HIS A 440 -2.05 19.88 -13.39
CA HIS A 440 -2.96 18.79 -13.72
C HIS A 440 -2.52 17.49 -13.07
N HIS A 441 -2.96 16.34 -13.58
CA HIS A 441 -2.75 15.03 -12.95
C HIS A 441 -1.30 14.49 -12.96
N ASN A 442 -0.35 15.14 -13.65
CA ASN A 442 1.02 14.64 -13.80
C ASN A 442 2.06 15.77 -13.79
N THR A 443 3.23 15.49 -13.23
CA THR A 443 4.43 16.33 -13.29
C THR A 443 5.70 15.47 -13.26
N ASP A 444 6.88 16.08 -13.38
CA ASP A 444 8.17 15.41 -13.49
C ASP A 444 9.30 16.20 -12.80
N ILE A 445 10.56 15.82 -13.05
CA ILE A 445 11.73 16.52 -12.53
C ILE A 445 11.83 17.99 -12.99
N TRP A 446 11.24 18.33 -14.14
CA TRP A 446 11.24 19.67 -14.74
C TRP A 446 10.04 20.52 -14.32
N ARG A 447 9.14 19.94 -13.51
CA ARG A 447 8.00 20.65 -12.89
C ARG A 447 7.00 21.16 -13.92
N ILE A 448 6.71 20.36 -14.94
CA ILE A 448 5.66 20.68 -15.92
C ILE A 448 4.29 20.84 -15.23
N SER A 449 3.43 21.68 -15.81
CA SER A 449 2.14 22.06 -15.19
C SER A 449 0.93 21.96 -16.13
N GLY A 450 1.15 21.75 -17.42
CA GLY A 450 0.09 21.63 -18.42
C GLY A 450 -0.61 20.27 -18.42
N ILE A 451 -1.56 20.11 -19.34
CA ILE A 451 -2.30 18.86 -19.53
C ILE A 451 -1.39 17.78 -20.13
N VAL A 452 -1.53 16.55 -19.64
CA VAL A 452 -0.74 15.36 -19.99
C VAL A 452 -1.71 14.25 -20.43
N ASP A 453 -1.31 13.38 -21.36
CA ASP A 453 -2.07 12.19 -21.83
C ASP A 453 -3.45 12.50 -22.47
N GLY A 454 -3.69 13.77 -22.80
CA GLY A 454 -4.86 14.27 -23.52
C GLY A 454 -6.07 14.63 -22.66
N GLY A 455 -7.06 15.28 -23.26
CA GLY A 455 -8.20 15.89 -22.55
C GLY A 455 -9.08 14.92 -21.75
N PHE A 456 -9.08 13.62 -22.08
CA PHE A 456 -9.85 12.63 -21.30
C PHE A 456 -9.23 12.33 -19.91
N TYR A 457 -7.89 12.31 -19.81
CA TYR A 457 -7.18 11.96 -18.58
C TYR A 457 -6.64 13.21 -17.87
N GLY A 458 -6.03 14.11 -18.65
CA GLY A 458 -5.26 15.21 -18.11
C GLY A 458 -6.04 16.49 -17.84
N PHE A 459 -7.30 16.60 -18.26
CA PHE A 459 -8.13 17.78 -18.01
C PHE A 459 -8.69 17.76 -16.58
N TRP A 460 -7.79 17.68 -15.61
CA TRP A 460 -8.08 17.62 -14.18
C TRP A 460 -7.22 18.64 -13.42
N PRO A 461 -7.70 19.89 -13.24
CA PRO A 461 -6.91 20.98 -12.65
C PRO A 461 -6.98 20.98 -11.11
N MET A 462 -6.78 19.81 -10.49
CA MET A 462 -6.83 19.66 -9.03
C MET A 462 -5.56 19.10 -8.40
N GLY A 463 -4.49 18.83 -9.17
CA GLY A 463 -3.25 18.29 -8.60
C GLY A 463 -2.66 19.22 -7.54
N GLY A 464 -2.67 20.54 -7.81
CA GLY A 464 -2.24 21.54 -6.82
C GLY A 464 -3.15 21.60 -5.59
N ALA A 465 -4.47 21.43 -5.77
CA ALA A 465 -5.43 21.38 -4.67
C ALA A 465 -5.17 20.20 -3.72
N TRP A 466 -4.86 19.01 -4.26
CA TRP A 466 -4.64 17.83 -3.43
C TRP A 466 -3.24 17.84 -2.79
N LEU A 467 -2.18 18.14 -3.54
CA LEU A 467 -0.83 18.16 -2.98
C LEU A 467 -0.71 19.17 -1.82
N THR A 468 -1.37 20.34 -1.90
CA THR A 468 -1.36 21.33 -0.82
C THR A 468 -2.04 20.86 0.47
N GLN A 469 -2.83 19.79 0.43
CA GLN A 469 -3.37 19.16 1.64
C GLN A 469 -2.24 18.60 2.51
N HIS A 470 -1.11 18.15 1.94
CA HIS A 470 0.02 17.65 2.71
C HIS A 470 0.69 18.75 3.56
N LEU A 471 0.76 19.99 3.06
CA LEU A 471 1.22 21.14 3.86
C LEU A 471 0.30 21.38 5.05
N TRP A 472 -1.01 21.30 4.83
CA TRP A 472 -1.99 21.49 5.90
C TRP A 472 -1.95 20.35 6.92
N GLN A 473 -1.89 19.09 6.47
CA GLN A 473 -1.75 17.93 7.34
C GLN A 473 -0.48 18.02 8.19
N HIS A 474 0.66 18.39 7.60
CA HIS A 474 1.89 18.60 8.36
C HIS A 474 1.68 19.56 9.52
N TYR A 475 1.09 20.73 9.26
CA TYR A 475 0.73 21.68 10.33
C TYR A 475 -0.23 21.07 11.37
N LEU A 476 -1.25 20.30 10.96
CA LEU A 476 -2.16 19.66 11.91
C LEU A 476 -1.46 18.65 12.83
N PHE A 477 -0.49 17.90 12.33
CA PHE A 477 0.25 16.91 13.10
C PHE A 477 1.35 17.52 13.99
N THR A 478 2.05 18.56 13.52
CA THR A 478 3.18 19.17 14.23
C THR A 478 2.79 20.40 15.06
N GLY A 479 1.75 21.12 14.64
CA GLY A 479 1.40 22.45 15.12
C GLY A 479 2.52 23.47 14.94
N ASP A 480 3.36 23.31 13.92
CA ASP A 480 4.46 24.22 13.60
C ASP A 480 3.94 25.46 12.86
N GLU A 481 3.83 26.58 13.59
CA GLU A 481 3.36 27.85 13.03
C GLU A 481 4.41 28.53 12.14
N ASP A 482 5.71 28.28 12.34
CA ASP A 482 6.77 28.83 11.49
C ASP A 482 6.73 28.15 10.12
N PHE A 483 6.58 26.82 10.10
CA PHE A 483 6.29 26.07 8.88
C PHE A 483 5.03 26.59 8.19
N LEU A 484 3.93 26.74 8.94
CA LEU A 484 2.68 27.23 8.34
C LEU A 484 2.87 28.61 7.73
N LYS A 485 3.60 29.51 8.39
CA LYS A 485 3.90 30.85 7.90
C LYS A 485 4.75 30.83 6.62
N GLU A 486 5.74 29.94 6.56
CA GLU A 486 6.61 29.74 5.39
C GLU A 486 5.81 29.28 4.16
N TYR A 487 4.92 28.30 4.34
CA TYR A 487 4.17 27.68 3.23
C TYR A 487 2.79 28.30 2.96
N TYR A 488 2.31 29.17 3.84
CA TYR A 488 1.03 29.87 3.66
C TYR A 488 0.89 30.62 2.32
N PRO A 489 1.93 31.27 1.75
CA PRO A 489 1.86 31.86 0.42
C PRO A 489 1.45 30.87 -0.67
N ILE A 490 1.91 29.61 -0.60
CA ILE A 490 1.53 28.56 -1.56
C ILE A 490 0.06 28.21 -1.39
N LEU A 491 -0.39 27.96 -0.14
CA LEU A 491 -1.80 27.67 0.17
C LEU A 491 -2.74 28.79 -0.32
N LYS A 492 -2.40 30.04 0.00
CA LYS A 492 -3.14 31.22 -0.44
C LYS A 492 -3.19 31.33 -1.95
N SER A 493 -2.07 31.10 -2.62
CA SER A 493 -1.96 31.19 -4.08
C SER A 493 -2.80 30.11 -4.78
N THR A 494 -2.91 28.90 -4.22
CA THR A 494 -3.82 27.84 -4.69
C THR A 494 -5.28 28.25 -4.52
N ALA A 495 -5.67 28.81 -3.37
CA ALA A 495 -7.03 29.32 -3.19
C ALA A 495 -7.35 30.51 -4.11
N LEU A 496 -6.36 31.33 -4.44
CA LEU A 496 -6.52 32.43 -5.39
C LEU A 496 -6.84 31.92 -6.80
N PHE A 497 -6.21 30.82 -7.23
CA PHE A 497 -6.56 30.16 -8.50
C PHE A 497 -8.03 29.73 -8.51
N TYR A 498 -8.48 29.00 -7.48
CA TYR A 498 -9.89 28.55 -7.43
C TYR A 498 -10.89 29.70 -7.31
N LYS A 499 -10.53 30.77 -6.61
CA LYS A 499 -11.36 32.00 -6.58
C LYS A 499 -11.61 32.56 -7.98
N ASP A 500 -10.63 32.47 -8.88
CA ASP A 500 -10.70 33.07 -10.22
C ASP A 500 -11.34 32.12 -11.25
N VAL A 501 -11.17 30.81 -11.11
CA VAL A 501 -11.65 29.83 -12.11
C VAL A 501 -13.02 29.23 -11.83
N LEU A 502 -13.55 29.33 -10.61
CA LEU A 502 -14.90 28.84 -10.30
C LEU A 502 -15.96 29.52 -11.17
N GLN A 503 -16.86 28.72 -11.73
CA GLN A 503 -17.92 29.14 -12.66
C GLN A 503 -19.29 28.84 -12.07
N GLU A 504 -20.25 29.72 -12.30
CA GLU A 504 -21.64 29.46 -11.90
C GLU A 504 -22.29 28.49 -12.89
N GLU A 505 -22.70 27.31 -12.43
CA GLU A 505 -23.37 26.34 -13.29
C GLU A 505 -24.84 26.71 -13.59
N PRO A 506 -25.39 26.34 -14.76
CA PRO A 506 -26.66 26.90 -15.24
C PRO A 506 -27.90 26.57 -14.41
N LYS A 507 -27.95 25.40 -13.77
CA LYS A 507 -29.17 24.78 -13.21
C LYS A 507 -29.43 25.18 -11.76
N ASN A 508 -28.46 24.97 -10.87
CA ASN A 508 -28.60 25.25 -9.42
C ASN A 508 -27.85 26.52 -8.97
N LYS A 509 -27.10 27.16 -9.89
CA LYS A 509 -26.25 28.34 -9.65
C LYS A 509 -25.14 28.10 -8.62
N TRP A 510 -24.68 26.86 -8.49
CA TRP A 510 -23.49 26.56 -7.68
C TRP A 510 -22.22 26.99 -8.38
N LEU A 511 -21.17 27.26 -7.60
CA LEU A 511 -19.84 27.51 -8.14
C LEU A 511 -19.08 26.19 -8.31
N VAL A 512 -18.70 25.87 -9.53
CA VAL A 512 -18.05 24.62 -9.92
C VAL A 512 -16.76 24.87 -10.70
N VAL A 513 -15.87 23.88 -10.75
CA VAL A 513 -14.76 23.89 -11.72
C VAL A 513 -15.25 23.30 -13.04
N ALA A 514 -14.95 24.00 -14.14
CA ALA A 514 -15.33 23.60 -15.49
C ALA A 514 -14.31 24.12 -16.53
N PRO A 515 -13.73 23.27 -17.40
CA PRO A 515 -13.88 21.81 -17.46
C PRO A 515 -13.05 21.08 -16.40
N SER A 516 -13.44 19.84 -16.09
CA SER A 516 -12.69 18.88 -15.26
C SER A 516 -13.06 17.43 -15.65
N ILE A 517 -12.57 16.44 -14.90
CA ILE A 517 -12.97 15.02 -14.97
C ILE A 517 -13.09 14.45 -13.55
N SER A 518 -13.73 13.29 -13.38
CA SER A 518 -13.49 12.45 -12.19
C SER A 518 -12.40 11.45 -12.58
N PRO A 519 -11.15 11.56 -12.06
CA PRO A 519 -10.06 10.70 -12.51
C PRO A 519 -10.38 9.22 -12.30
N GLU A 520 -10.13 8.34 -13.26
CA GLU A 520 -10.13 8.53 -14.72
C GLU A 520 -11.38 7.84 -15.32
N ASN A 521 -12.55 8.16 -14.77
CA ASN A 521 -13.79 7.49 -15.04
C ASN A 521 -14.63 8.18 -16.11
N LYS A 522 -15.56 7.43 -16.68
CA LYS A 522 -16.51 7.89 -17.71
C LYS A 522 -17.95 7.72 -17.22
N TYR A 523 -18.77 8.75 -17.36
CA TYR A 523 -20.20 8.68 -17.03
C TYR A 523 -21.04 8.24 -18.24
N VAL A 524 -20.52 8.42 -19.46
CA VAL A 524 -21.03 7.87 -20.71
C VAL A 524 -19.86 7.27 -21.50
N ASP A 525 -20.11 6.31 -22.38
CA ASP A 525 -19.03 5.72 -23.17
C ASP A 525 -18.25 6.77 -23.97
N GLY A 526 -16.93 6.74 -23.84
CA GLY A 526 -16.01 7.70 -24.45
C GLY A 526 -15.99 9.11 -23.81
N VAL A 527 -16.83 9.41 -22.81
CA VAL A 527 -16.99 10.75 -22.25
C VAL A 527 -16.63 10.79 -20.76
N GLY A 528 -15.58 11.55 -20.42
CA GLY A 528 -15.12 11.80 -19.05
C GLY A 528 -15.08 13.29 -18.69
N VAL A 529 -14.85 14.18 -19.67
CA VAL A 529 -14.82 15.64 -19.48
C VAL A 529 -16.19 16.16 -19.08
N THR A 530 -16.23 16.92 -17.99
CA THR A 530 -17.45 17.38 -17.34
C THR A 530 -17.16 18.62 -16.49
N TYR A 531 -18.08 18.98 -15.58
CA TYR A 531 -17.92 20.05 -14.61
C TYR A 531 -18.41 19.62 -13.22
N GLY A 532 -17.88 20.27 -12.18
CA GLY A 532 -18.40 20.16 -10.82
C GLY A 532 -18.43 18.74 -10.25
N THR A 533 -17.42 17.92 -10.56
CA THR A 533 -17.33 16.56 -9.99
C THR A 533 -17.24 16.62 -8.47
N THR A 534 -17.72 15.58 -7.79
CA THR A 534 -17.71 15.55 -6.32
C THR A 534 -16.30 15.65 -5.75
N MET A 535 -15.29 15.07 -6.42
CA MET A 535 -13.89 15.20 -6.02
C MET A 535 -13.41 16.66 -6.08
N ASP A 536 -13.67 17.37 -7.18
CA ASP A 536 -13.27 18.77 -7.33
C ASP A 536 -13.92 19.64 -6.25
N ASN A 537 -15.21 19.42 -6.00
CA ASN A 537 -15.97 20.17 -5.00
C ASN A 537 -15.40 19.94 -3.58
N GLN A 538 -15.09 18.69 -3.23
CA GLN A 538 -14.47 18.34 -1.95
C GLN A 538 -13.07 18.97 -1.81
N LEU A 539 -12.25 18.92 -2.87
CA LEU A 539 -10.90 19.49 -2.85
C LEU A 539 -10.90 21.01 -2.73
N VAL A 540 -11.73 21.71 -3.51
CA VAL A 540 -11.87 23.18 -3.41
C VAL A 540 -12.42 23.58 -2.04
N PHE A 541 -13.34 22.79 -1.48
CA PHE A 541 -13.82 23.00 -0.13
C PHE A 541 -12.69 22.95 0.90
N ASP A 542 -11.79 21.97 0.80
CA ASP A 542 -10.64 21.85 1.71
C ASP A 542 -9.61 22.96 1.48
N VAL A 543 -9.28 23.30 0.22
CA VAL A 543 -8.39 24.44 -0.09
C VAL A 543 -8.89 25.73 0.56
N PHE A 544 -10.16 26.08 0.38
CA PHE A 544 -10.73 27.28 1.00
C PHE A 544 -10.76 27.19 2.51
N SER A 545 -11.16 26.03 3.05
CA SER A 545 -11.24 25.81 4.50
C SER A 545 -9.89 25.94 5.18
N ASN A 546 -8.83 25.39 4.57
CA ASN A 546 -7.49 25.39 5.12
C ASN A 546 -6.90 26.80 5.08
N VAL A 547 -7.09 27.55 3.99
CA VAL A 547 -6.66 28.96 3.95
C VAL A 547 -7.41 29.80 4.97
N ILE A 548 -8.73 29.65 5.11
CA ILE A 548 -9.52 30.36 6.15
C ILE A 548 -8.96 30.09 7.55
N ARG A 549 -8.61 28.82 7.84
CA ARG A 549 -8.04 28.43 9.14
C ARG A 549 -6.62 28.97 9.32
N ALA A 550 -5.77 28.83 8.30
CA ALA A 550 -4.39 29.32 8.33
C ALA A 550 -4.34 30.85 8.50
N SER A 551 -5.18 31.60 7.78
CA SER A 551 -5.36 33.05 7.96
C SER A 551 -5.72 33.43 9.39
N LYS A 552 -6.59 32.64 10.05
CA LYS A 552 -6.94 32.85 11.46
C LYS A 552 -5.77 32.55 12.40
N VAL A 553 -5.05 31.44 12.20
CA VAL A 553 -3.88 31.07 13.01
C VAL A 553 -2.81 32.15 12.90
N LEU A 554 -2.46 32.55 11.68
CA LEU A 554 -1.40 33.53 11.41
C LEU A 554 -1.83 34.98 11.60
N SER A 555 -3.12 35.24 11.83
CA SER A 555 -3.73 36.58 11.88
C SER A 555 -3.42 37.43 10.63
N GLN A 556 -3.52 36.83 9.45
CA GLN A 556 -3.18 37.44 8.14
C GLN A 556 -4.29 37.20 7.11
N ASP A 557 -4.46 38.14 6.16
CA ASP A 557 -5.43 38.06 5.05
C ASP A 557 -6.89 37.74 5.44
N LEU A 558 -7.36 38.29 6.56
CA LEU A 558 -8.70 38.00 7.08
C LEU A 558 -9.82 38.39 6.07
N GLU A 559 -9.67 39.48 5.33
CA GLU A 559 -10.64 39.89 4.29
C GLU A 559 -10.68 38.90 3.10
N PHE A 560 -9.53 38.34 2.74
CA PHE A 560 -9.47 37.29 1.73
C PHE A 560 -10.15 36.02 2.23
N ALA A 561 -9.87 35.62 3.48
CA ALA A 561 -10.54 34.51 4.12
C ALA A 561 -12.07 34.70 4.18
N ASP A 562 -12.56 35.92 4.42
CA ASP A 562 -14.00 36.23 4.37
C ASP A 562 -14.59 36.07 2.96
N SER A 563 -13.85 36.49 1.93
CA SER A 563 -14.22 36.22 0.54
C SER A 563 -14.32 34.71 0.26
N LEU A 564 -13.35 33.93 0.75
CA LEU A 564 -13.34 32.47 0.58
C LEU A 564 -14.50 31.79 1.32
N LYS A 565 -14.93 32.29 2.49
CA LYS A 565 -16.11 31.75 3.19
C LYS A 565 -17.37 31.87 2.33
N VAL A 566 -17.56 33.03 1.68
CA VAL A 566 -18.70 33.28 0.79
C VAL A 566 -18.64 32.35 -0.42
N LEU A 567 -17.48 32.22 -1.08
CA LEU A 567 -17.32 31.33 -2.23
C LEU A 567 -17.53 29.86 -1.84
N ARG A 568 -16.95 29.41 -0.73
CA ARG A 568 -17.12 28.05 -0.20
C ARG A 568 -18.60 27.72 0.05
N SER A 569 -19.39 28.67 0.53
CA SER A 569 -20.84 28.48 0.72
C SER A 569 -21.64 28.34 -0.58
N LYS A 570 -21.05 28.65 -1.74
CA LYS A 570 -21.67 28.49 -3.06
C LYS A 570 -21.26 27.20 -3.79
N LEU A 571 -20.32 26.42 -3.25
CA LEU A 571 -19.97 25.11 -3.81
C LEU A 571 -21.16 24.13 -3.74
N PRO A 572 -21.26 23.13 -4.62
CA PRO A 572 -22.30 22.11 -4.56
C PRO A 572 -22.29 21.36 -3.21
N PRO A 573 -23.46 21.04 -2.62
CA PRO A 573 -23.53 20.02 -1.57
C PRO A 573 -23.20 18.64 -2.16
N MET A 574 -22.76 17.71 -1.33
CA MET A 574 -22.70 16.29 -1.71
C MET A 574 -24.11 15.74 -1.94
N GLN A 575 -24.24 14.74 -2.81
CA GLN A 575 -25.54 14.23 -3.24
C GLN A 575 -25.61 12.71 -3.09
N ILE A 576 -26.73 12.20 -2.59
CA ILE A 576 -27.04 10.77 -2.51
C ILE A 576 -27.96 10.43 -3.69
N GLY A 577 -27.47 9.58 -4.59
CA GLY A 577 -28.17 9.23 -5.82
C GLY A 577 -29.28 8.19 -5.65
N LYS A 578 -29.95 7.88 -6.76
CA LYS A 578 -31.09 6.96 -6.85
C LYS A 578 -30.78 5.52 -6.43
N HIS A 579 -29.52 5.15 -6.35
CA HIS A 579 -29.08 3.83 -5.88
C HIS A 579 -28.56 3.87 -4.44
N GLY A 580 -28.75 4.99 -3.72
CA GLY A 580 -28.25 5.18 -2.36
C GLY A 580 -26.74 5.42 -2.28
N GLN A 581 -26.06 5.60 -3.42
CA GLN A 581 -24.63 5.84 -3.53
C GLN A 581 -24.30 7.33 -3.40
N LEU A 582 -23.06 7.66 -3.00
CA LEU A 582 -22.57 9.03 -3.12
C LEU A 582 -22.31 9.32 -4.61
N GLN A 583 -22.93 10.37 -5.17
CA GLN A 583 -22.78 10.67 -6.59
C GLN A 583 -21.34 11.09 -6.93
N GLU A 584 -20.78 10.52 -7.98
CA GLU A 584 -19.46 10.89 -8.50
C GLU A 584 -19.49 12.20 -9.30
N TRP A 585 -20.60 12.46 -9.98
CA TRP A 585 -20.86 13.65 -10.80
C TRP A 585 -22.01 14.48 -10.22
N ILE A 586 -22.17 15.72 -10.72
CA ILE A 586 -23.28 16.60 -10.31
C ILE A 586 -24.65 16.07 -10.73
N GLU A 587 -24.70 15.30 -11.82
CA GLU A 587 -25.88 14.56 -12.26
C GLU A 587 -25.76 13.09 -11.84
N ASP A 588 -26.89 12.45 -11.56
CA ASP A 588 -26.99 11.08 -11.03
C ASP A 588 -26.73 10.00 -12.11
N TRP A 589 -25.49 9.98 -12.60
CA TRP A 589 -24.99 9.12 -13.68
C TRP A 589 -24.25 7.86 -13.21
N ASP A 590 -24.03 7.70 -11.90
CA ASP A 590 -23.36 6.53 -11.36
C ASP A 590 -24.09 5.23 -11.74
N ARG A 591 -23.29 4.18 -11.93
CA ARG A 591 -23.78 2.86 -12.35
C ARG A 591 -23.38 1.82 -11.29
N PRO A 592 -24.31 1.05 -10.72
CA PRO A 592 -24.00 0.04 -9.69
C PRO A 592 -23.01 -1.05 -10.13
N ASN A 593 -22.88 -1.30 -11.43
CA ASN A 593 -21.96 -2.29 -11.99
C ASN A 593 -20.58 -1.71 -12.35
N ASP A 594 -20.31 -0.43 -12.10
CA ASP A 594 -19.04 0.20 -12.40
C ASP A 594 -17.95 -0.17 -11.38
N LYS A 595 -17.00 -1.00 -11.82
CA LYS A 595 -15.86 -1.51 -11.05
C LYS A 595 -14.57 -0.71 -11.31
N HIS A 596 -14.68 0.56 -11.70
CA HIS A 596 -13.50 1.40 -11.96
C HIS A 596 -12.53 1.41 -10.78
N ARG A 597 -11.23 1.47 -11.08
CA ARG A 597 -10.16 1.39 -10.08
C ARG A 597 -10.07 2.64 -9.19
N HIS A 598 -10.49 3.80 -9.70
CA HIS A 598 -10.58 5.03 -8.91
C HIS A 598 -11.94 5.14 -8.20
N ILE A 599 -11.90 5.75 -7.02
CA ILE A 599 -13.09 6.11 -6.24
C ILE A 599 -12.94 7.57 -5.79
N SER A 600 -12.63 8.42 -6.76
CA SER A 600 -12.21 9.82 -6.57
C SER A 600 -13.18 10.66 -5.76
N HIS A 601 -14.49 10.44 -5.91
CA HIS A 601 -15.54 11.11 -5.14
C HIS A 601 -15.61 10.70 -3.66
N LEU A 602 -14.84 9.69 -3.24
CA LEU A 602 -14.63 9.35 -1.83
C LEU A 602 -13.36 9.98 -1.23
N TYR A 603 -12.69 10.92 -1.92
CA TYR A 603 -11.64 11.75 -1.31
C TYR A 603 -12.10 12.34 0.04
N GLY A 604 -13.36 12.79 0.11
CA GLY A 604 -14.03 13.29 1.31
C GLY A 604 -14.08 12.32 2.50
N LEU A 605 -14.06 11.00 2.24
CA LEU A 605 -13.97 9.94 3.26
C LEU A 605 -12.51 9.67 3.64
N TYR A 606 -11.62 9.56 2.64
CA TYR A 606 -10.18 9.42 2.83
C TYR A 606 -9.42 9.91 1.58
N PRO A 607 -8.37 10.75 1.73
CA PRO A 607 -7.69 11.12 2.97
C PRO A 607 -8.31 12.29 3.75
N ALA A 608 -9.36 12.94 3.25
CA ALA A 608 -10.00 14.07 3.92
C ALA A 608 -10.81 13.65 5.17
N SER A 609 -11.62 14.56 5.71
CA SER A 609 -12.44 14.35 6.92
C SER A 609 -13.87 14.89 6.77
N GLN A 610 -14.39 14.92 5.55
CA GLN A 610 -15.68 15.52 5.23
C GLN A 610 -16.85 14.56 5.49
N ILE A 611 -16.63 13.25 5.32
CA ILE A 611 -17.63 12.20 5.54
C ILE A 611 -17.33 11.51 6.87
N SER A 612 -18.28 11.60 7.81
CA SER A 612 -18.13 11.11 9.18
C SER A 612 -19.33 10.28 9.60
N PRO A 613 -19.13 9.11 10.23
CA PRO A 613 -20.23 8.30 10.78
C PRO A 613 -20.91 8.96 11.99
N PHE A 614 -20.31 9.99 12.59
CA PHE A 614 -20.82 10.66 13.78
C PHE A 614 -21.56 11.97 13.46
N LYS A 615 -21.24 12.60 12.32
CA LYS A 615 -21.82 13.89 11.92
C LYS A 615 -22.80 13.77 10.75
N ASN A 616 -22.47 12.93 9.75
CA ASN A 616 -23.18 12.86 8.48
C ASN A 616 -23.44 11.39 8.11
N LEU A 617 -24.27 10.72 8.92
CA LEU A 617 -24.48 9.26 8.82
C LEU A 617 -25.02 8.81 7.46
N GLU A 618 -25.89 9.60 6.84
CA GLU A 618 -26.43 9.31 5.51
C GLU A 618 -25.35 9.31 4.41
N LEU A 619 -24.43 10.27 4.43
CA LEU A 619 -23.29 10.31 3.50
C LEU A 619 -22.31 9.17 3.76
N PHE A 620 -22.12 8.80 5.02
CA PHE A 620 -21.28 7.65 5.39
C PHE A 620 -21.86 6.34 4.82
N LYS A 621 -23.18 6.16 4.86
CA LYS A 621 -23.87 5.04 4.22
C LYS A 621 -23.84 5.12 2.69
N ALA A 622 -23.94 6.31 2.13
CA ALA A 622 -23.79 6.48 0.69
C ALA A 622 -22.37 6.13 0.20
N ALA A 623 -21.35 6.42 1.00
CA ALA A 623 -19.98 6.01 0.76
C ALA A 623 -19.79 4.49 0.88
N GLU A 624 -20.41 3.85 1.88
CA GLU A 624 -20.46 2.38 2.00
C GLU A 624 -21.03 1.74 0.73
N GLN A 625 -22.17 2.26 0.26
CA GLN A 625 -22.84 1.77 -0.93
C GLN A 625 -21.98 1.93 -2.19
N THR A 626 -21.29 3.07 -2.32
CA THR A 626 -20.28 3.30 -3.37
C THR A 626 -19.16 2.25 -3.32
N LEU A 627 -18.62 1.95 -2.14
CA LEU A 627 -17.55 0.95 -1.98
C LEU A 627 -18.01 -0.46 -2.37
N GLU A 628 -19.23 -0.84 -2.02
CA GLU A 628 -19.80 -2.13 -2.45
C GLU A 628 -19.98 -2.18 -3.97
N TYR A 629 -20.41 -1.08 -4.61
CA TYR A 629 -20.48 -0.99 -6.07
C TYR A 629 -19.12 -1.06 -6.73
N ARG A 630 -18.07 -0.48 -6.15
CA ARG A 630 -16.71 -0.56 -6.69
C ARG A 630 -16.07 -1.94 -6.48
N GLY A 631 -16.44 -2.64 -5.41
CA GLY A 631 -15.91 -3.94 -5.04
C GLY A 631 -14.46 -3.89 -4.54
N ASP A 632 -13.92 -5.04 -4.11
CA ASP A 632 -12.63 -5.10 -3.41
C ASP A 632 -11.42 -5.16 -4.36
N LYS A 633 -11.41 -6.14 -5.27
CA LYS A 633 -10.22 -6.46 -6.09
C LYS A 633 -9.97 -5.38 -7.15
N SER A 634 -8.72 -4.93 -7.27
CA SER A 634 -8.29 -3.99 -8.31
C SER A 634 -6.75 -4.04 -8.47
N THR A 635 -6.15 -2.93 -8.90
CA THR A 635 -4.69 -2.70 -8.93
C THR A 635 -4.15 -2.49 -7.51
N GLY A 636 -2.82 -2.58 -7.33
CA GLY A 636 -2.13 -2.39 -6.05
C GLY A 636 -2.56 -1.14 -5.27
N TRP A 637 -2.29 0.06 -5.80
CA TRP A 637 -2.73 1.33 -5.17
C TRP A 637 -4.23 1.39 -4.88
N SER A 638 -5.10 0.83 -5.74
CA SER A 638 -6.55 0.89 -5.54
C SER A 638 -6.94 0.03 -4.34
N MET A 639 -6.31 -1.14 -4.17
CA MET A 639 -6.47 -1.95 -2.96
C MET A 639 -5.90 -1.23 -1.74
N GLY A 640 -4.72 -0.60 -1.84
CA GLY A 640 -4.15 0.24 -0.79
C GLY A 640 -5.10 1.36 -0.32
N TRP A 641 -5.73 2.08 -1.25
CA TRP A 641 -6.74 3.11 -0.92
C TRP A 641 -7.96 2.50 -0.24
N LYS A 642 -8.44 1.34 -0.73
CA LYS A 642 -9.59 0.65 -0.13
C LYS A 642 -9.32 0.14 1.28
N VAL A 643 -8.08 -0.22 1.64
CA VAL A 643 -7.74 -0.52 3.05
C VAL A 643 -8.05 0.70 3.93
N ASN A 644 -7.64 1.91 3.49
CA ASN A 644 -7.91 3.15 4.21
C ASN A 644 -9.42 3.48 4.24
N PHE A 645 -10.14 3.30 3.13
CA PHE A 645 -11.59 3.48 3.11
C PHE A 645 -12.30 2.56 4.09
N TRP A 646 -12.02 1.26 4.08
CA TRP A 646 -12.68 0.32 4.99
C TRP A 646 -12.24 0.50 6.45
N ALA A 647 -11.03 1.00 6.70
CA ALA A 647 -10.62 1.47 8.01
C ALA A 647 -11.49 2.66 8.49
N ARG A 648 -11.74 3.65 7.61
CA ARG A 648 -12.67 4.77 7.89
C ARG A 648 -14.12 4.34 8.01
N MET A 649 -14.52 3.27 7.32
CA MET A 649 -15.82 2.61 7.49
C MET A 649 -15.97 1.87 8.84
N LEU A 650 -14.92 1.83 9.66
CA LEU A 650 -14.87 1.10 10.93
C LEU A 650 -15.04 -0.43 10.76
N ASP A 651 -14.75 -0.96 9.55
CA ASP A 651 -14.81 -2.39 9.25
C ASP A 651 -13.39 -2.97 9.11
N GLY A 652 -12.85 -3.39 10.25
CA GLY A 652 -11.53 -4.03 10.32
C GLY A 652 -11.44 -5.34 9.56
N ASN A 653 -12.53 -6.11 9.51
CA ASN A 653 -12.54 -7.41 8.82
C ASN A 653 -12.44 -7.22 7.30
N ARG A 654 -13.15 -6.23 6.75
CA ARG A 654 -13.08 -5.90 5.32
C ARG A 654 -11.76 -5.26 4.94
N ALA A 655 -11.23 -4.37 5.78
CA ALA A 655 -9.87 -3.83 5.59
C ALA A 655 -8.81 -4.96 5.59
N TYR A 656 -8.89 -5.92 6.52
CA TYR A 656 -7.97 -7.05 6.56
C TYR A 656 -8.12 -8.00 5.37
N LYS A 657 -9.33 -8.20 4.85
CA LYS A 657 -9.56 -8.95 3.60
C LYS A 657 -8.81 -8.32 2.42
N LEU A 658 -8.78 -6.99 2.34
CA LEU A 658 -8.03 -6.27 1.31
C LEU A 658 -6.51 -6.40 1.52
N ILE A 659 -6.02 -6.34 2.76
CA ILE A 659 -4.60 -6.63 3.07
C ILE A 659 -4.22 -8.05 2.60
N LYS A 660 -5.08 -9.05 2.82
CA LYS A 660 -4.88 -10.41 2.28
C LYS A 660 -4.86 -10.47 0.77
N THR A 661 -5.68 -9.66 0.11
CA THR A 661 -5.71 -9.58 -1.36
C THR A 661 -4.42 -8.91 -1.88
N GLN A 662 -4.00 -7.82 -1.24
CA GLN A 662 -2.75 -7.11 -1.52
C GLN A 662 -1.53 -8.02 -1.40
N LEU A 663 -1.46 -8.81 -0.32
CA LEU A 663 -0.40 -9.78 -0.05
C LEU A 663 -0.61 -11.12 -0.79
N THR A 664 -1.06 -11.06 -2.04
CA THR A 664 -1.07 -12.21 -2.96
C THR A 664 0.19 -12.16 -3.80
N LEU A 665 0.96 -13.26 -3.83
CA LEU A 665 2.16 -13.35 -4.67
C LEU A 665 1.82 -13.12 -6.15
N VAL A 666 2.52 -12.20 -6.79
CA VAL A 666 2.50 -12.01 -8.25
C VAL A 666 3.86 -12.34 -8.85
N GLU A 667 3.83 -12.91 -10.05
CA GLU A 667 5.01 -13.14 -10.89
C GLU A 667 4.98 -12.21 -12.10
N ASP A 668 6.10 -12.10 -12.81
CA ASP A 668 6.17 -11.29 -14.02
C ASP A 668 5.15 -11.77 -15.07
N GLY A 669 4.46 -10.83 -15.71
CA GLY A 669 3.35 -11.11 -16.64
C GLY A 669 1.97 -11.34 -16.01
N THR A 670 1.85 -11.30 -14.67
CA THR A 670 0.53 -11.30 -14.00
C THR A 670 -0.26 -10.03 -14.37
N ILE A 671 -1.59 -10.12 -14.48
CA ILE A 671 -2.47 -9.00 -14.91
C ILE A 671 -3.27 -8.35 -13.77
N SER A 672 -3.28 -8.95 -12.57
CA SER A 672 -3.98 -8.43 -11.40
C SER A 672 -3.02 -7.96 -10.32
N GLY A 673 -3.43 -6.96 -9.53
CA GLY A 673 -2.62 -6.45 -8.43
C GLY A 673 -2.27 -7.50 -7.38
N GLY A 674 -1.26 -7.20 -6.58
CA GLY A 674 -0.73 -8.07 -5.52
C GLY A 674 0.65 -7.60 -5.07
N THR A 675 1.52 -8.54 -4.70
CA THR A 675 2.86 -8.26 -4.16
C THR A 675 3.91 -9.18 -4.80
N TYR A 676 5.05 -8.61 -5.22
CA TYR A 676 6.18 -9.36 -5.77
C TYR A 676 7.00 -10.08 -4.69
N PRO A 677 7.89 -11.04 -5.04
CA PRO A 677 8.71 -11.77 -4.07
C PRO A 677 9.54 -10.89 -3.13
N ASN A 678 9.96 -9.70 -3.58
CA ASN A 678 10.70 -8.71 -2.79
C ASN A 678 9.81 -7.78 -1.94
N LEU A 679 8.51 -8.07 -1.84
CA LEU A 679 7.47 -7.29 -1.17
C LEU A 679 7.09 -5.95 -1.84
N PHE A 680 7.55 -5.67 -3.05
CA PHE A 680 7.01 -4.55 -3.83
C PHE A 680 5.55 -4.77 -4.20
N ASP A 681 4.77 -3.70 -4.12
CA ASP A 681 3.40 -3.66 -4.63
C ASP A 681 3.38 -3.84 -6.15
N ALA A 682 2.35 -4.50 -6.63
CA ALA A 682 2.09 -4.68 -8.04
C ALA A 682 0.81 -3.96 -8.42
N HIS A 683 0.92 -2.99 -9.34
CA HIS A 683 -0.21 -2.51 -10.08
C HIS A 683 -0.93 -3.65 -10.82
N PRO A 684 -0.25 -4.60 -11.53
CA PRO A 684 1.13 -4.63 -12.05
C PRO A 684 1.32 -3.71 -13.27
N PRO A 685 2.57 -3.31 -13.61
CA PRO A 685 3.87 -3.69 -13.01
C PRO A 685 4.14 -3.02 -11.64
N PHE A 686 5.38 -3.10 -11.13
CA PHE A 686 5.76 -2.45 -9.86
C PHE A 686 5.36 -0.97 -9.83
N GLN A 687 4.56 -0.63 -8.81
CA GLN A 687 4.25 0.73 -8.39
C GLN A 687 4.37 0.77 -6.87
N ILE A 688 5.00 1.82 -6.32
CA ILE A 688 5.32 1.86 -4.89
C ILE A 688 4.15 2.35 -4.02
N ASP A 689 3.22 3.07 -4.64
CA ASP A 689 2.05 3.67 -4.02
C ASP A 689 1.25 2.67 -3.15
N GLY A 690 0.99 1.45 -3.64
CA GLY A 690 0.27 0.43 -2.86
C GLY A 690 1.00 -0.03 -1.59
N ASN A 691 2.35 -0.02 -1.57
CA ASN A 691 3.11 -0.28 -0.33
C ASN A 691 2.82 0.80 0.72
N PHE A 692 2.84 2.07 0.31
CA PHE A 692 2.60 3.22 1.20
C PHE A 692 1.14 3.33 1.61
N GLY A 693 0.21 3.13 0.66
CA GLY A 693 -1.23 3.15 0.91
C GLY A 693 -1.67 2.09 1.90
N CYS A 694 -1.16 0.86 1.76
CA CYS A 694 -1.46 -0.22 2.71
C CYS A 694 -0.83 0.05 4.09
N THR A 695 0.38 0.62 4.15
CA THR A 695 1.02 1.04 5.41
C THR A 695 0.18 2.08 6.15
N ALA A 696 -0.31 3.11 5.44
CA ALA A 696 -1.23 4.10 5.99
C ALA A 696 -2.56 3.46 6.43
N GLY A 697 -3.09 2.51 5.64
CA GLY A 697 -4.33 1.80 5.95
C GLY A 697 -4.24 0.98 7.23
N ILE A 698 -3.14 0.27 7.44
CA ILE A 698 -2.88 -0.45 8.69
C ILE A 698 -2.80 0.51 9.89
N ALA A 699 -2.17 1.69 9.72
CA ALA A 699 -2.17 2.71 10.77
C ALA A 699 -3.60 3.24 11.06
N GLU A 700 -4.39 3.54 10.03
CA GLU A 700 -5.78 4.01 10.14
C GLU A 700 -6.73 2.97 10.75
N MET A 701 -6.42 1.67 10.65
CA MET A 701 -7.15 0.61 11.35
C MET A 701 -6.93 0.64 12.87
N LEU A 702 -5.75 1.08 13.30
CA LEU A 702 -5.30 1.09 14.70
C LEU A 702 -5.52 2.44 15.39
N LEU A 703 -5.44 3.55 14.64
CA LEU A 703 -5.54 4.91 15.15
C LEU A 703 -6.13 5.85 14.10
N GLN A 704 -7.17 6.60 14.47
CA GLN A 704 -7.72 7.70 13.67
C GLN A 704 -7.72 8.98 14.49
N SER A 705 -7.46 10.13 13.86
CA SER A 705 -7.46 11.43 14.56
C SER A 705 -8.11 12.57 13.78
N HIS A 706 -8.84 12.24 12.72
CA HIS A 706 -9.36 13.20 11.75
C HIS A 706 -10.77 13.72 12.07
N ASP A 707 -11.51 13.10 13.01
CA ASP A 707 -12.93 13.42 13.25
C ASP A 707 -13.24 13.71 14.72
N ASP A 708 -12.84 14.92 15.13
CA ASP A 708 -13.00 15.55 16.45
C ASP A 708 -12.32 14.86 17.64
N ALA A 709 -11.82 13.63 17.48
CA ALA A 709 -11.25 12.84 18.54
C ALA A 709 -10.15 11.90 18.04
N LEU A 710 -9.24 11.57 18.94
CA LEU A 710 -8.28 10.49 18.80
C LEU A 710 -9.03 9.17 19.07
N PHE A 711 -9.31 8.41 18.02
CA PHE A 711 -10.07 7.18 18.05
C PHE A 711 -9.13 5.96 18.11
N LEU A 712 -9.21 5.23 19.20
CA LEU A 712 -8.36 4.08 19.52
C LEU A 712 -8.95 2.77 18.99
N LEU A 713 -8.17 2.03 18.20
CA LEU A 713 -8.54 0.75 17.57
C LEU A 713 -9.90 0.83 16.83
N PRO A 714 -10.09 1.81 15.92
CA PRO A 714 -11.37 2.05 15.26
C PRO A 714 -11.83 0.89 14.37
N ALA A 715 -10.88 0.16 13.77
CA ALA A 715 -11.18 -0.92 12.82
C ALA A 715 -10.22 -2.13 13.05
N LEU A 716 -10.14 -2.60 14.29
CA LEU A 716 -9.35 -3.80 14.63
C LEU A 716 -10.03 -5.07 14.07
N PRO A 717 -9.37 -5.87 13.21
CA PRO A 717 -9.92 -7.13 12.71
C PRO A 717 -10.08 -8.17 13.82
N GLU A 718 -11.06 -9.06 13.68
CA GLU A 718 -11.27 -10.16 14.63
C GLU A 718 -10.07 -11.12 14.72
N SER A 719 -9.32 -11.27 13.63
CA SER A 719 -8.11 -12.11 13.59
C SER A 719 -6.96 -11.55 14.44
N TRP A 720 -6.89 -10.23 14.66
CA TRP A 720 -5.82 -9.58 15.41
C TRP A 720 -6.11 -9.62 16.91
N LYS A 721 -6.18 -10.82 17.47
CA LYS A 721 -6.60 -11.07 18.86
C LYS A 721 -5.70 -10.39 19.88
N GLU A 722 -4.39 -10.41 19.64
CA GLU A 722 -3.37 -9.84 20.53
C GLU A 722 -2.40 -9.04 19.68
N GLY A 723 -1.94 -7.92 20.23
CA GLY A 723 -0.91 -7.14 19.58
C GLY A 723 -0.59 -5.84 20.30
N SER A 724 0.40 -5.15 19.76
CA SER A 724 0.75 -3.81 20.20
C SER A 724 1.26 -2.98 19.04
N VAL A 725 1.02 -1.67 19.14
CA VAL A 725 1.64 -0.67 18.29
C VAL A 725 2.21 0.43 19.18
N LYS A 726 3.39 0.95 18.84
CA LYS A 726 4.04 2.04 19.57
C LYS A 726 4.44 3.14 18.62
N GLY A 727 4.33 4.38 19.09
CA GLY A 727 4.88 5.57 18.43
C GLY A 727 4.10 6.11 17.23
N LEU A 728 2.87 5.65 16.96
CA LEU A 728 2.01 6.30 15.96
C LEU A 728 1.70 7.74 16.39
N VAL A 729 1.49 8.63 15.44
CA VAL A 729 1.20 10.04 15.73
C VAL A 729 -0.24 10.37 15.32
N ALA A 730 -0.91 11.18 16.12
CA ALA A 730 -2.22 11.76 15.86
C ALA A 730 -2.13 13.29 15.76
N ILE A 731 -3.11 13.88 15.04
CA ILE A 731 -3.31 15.33 14.92
C ILE A 731 -3.22 16.01 16.29
N GLY A 732 -2.52 17.15 16.36
CA GLY A 732 -2.20 17.87 17.60
C GLY A 732 -0.93 17.42 18.31
N GLY A 733 -0.12 16.56 17.68
CA GLY A 733 1.18 16.13 18.21
C GLY A 733 1.06 15.13 19.36
N PHE A 734 0.12 14.18 19.26
CA PHE A 734 -0.02 13.09 20.23
C PHE A 734 0.65 11.83 19.71
N GLU A 735 1.68 11.35 20.38
CA GLU A 735 2.32 10.07 20.09
C GLU A 735 1.67 8.96 20.94
N VAL A 736 1.28 7.85 20.31
CA VAL A 736 0.35 6.88 20.87
C VAL A 736 0.95 5.47 20.85
N ASP A 737 0.95 4.84 22.02
CA ASP A 737 1.21 3.41 22.18
C ASP A 737 -0.08 2.71 22.62
N LEU A 738 -0.39 1.59 21.97
CA LEU A 738 -1.55 0.75 22.25
C LEU A 738 -1.12 -0.71 22.45
N HIS A 739 -1.80 -1.38 23.37
CA HIS A 739 -1.72 -2.81 23.55
C HIS A 739 -3.12 -3.38 23.73
N TRP A 740 -3.40 -4.49 23.08
CA TRP A 740 -4.69 -5.17 23.13
C TRP A 740 -4.52 -6.68 23.27
N GLU A 741 -5.48 -7.30 23.97
CA GLU A 741 -5.59 -8.74 24.13
C GLU A 741 -7.04 -9.16 23.94
N ALA A 742 -7.29 -10.35 23.38
CA ALA A 742 -8.61 -10.84 23.03
C ALA A 742 -9.49 -9.78 22.32
N ASN A 743 -8.90 -9.09 21.32
CA ASN A 743 -9.48 -8.00 20.53
C ASN A 743 -9.98 -6.81 21.37
N THR A 744 -9.46 -6.65 22.59
CA THR A 744 -9.88 -5.62 23.54
C THR A 744 -8.68 -4.77 23.92
N LEU A 745 -8.81 -3.45 23.80
CA LEU A 745 -7.79 -2.51 24.26
C LEU A 745 -7.52 -2.74 25.76
N GLU A 746 -6.25 -2.87 26.14
CA GLU A 746 -5.84 -3.11 27.54
C GLU A 746 -5.12 -1.90 28.12
N THR A 747 -4.11 -1.37 27.41
CA THR A 747 -3.34 -0.21 27.86
C THR A 747 -3.12 0.79 26.75
N VAL A 748 -3.14 2.06 27.13
CA VAL A 748 -2.89 3.21 26.25
C VAL A 748 -1.85 4.09 26.90
N LYS A 749 -0.83 4.49 26.15
CA LYS A 749 0.09 5.56 26.56
C LYS A 749 0.10 6.62 25.48
N ILE A 750 -0.12 7.88 25.89
CA ILE A 750 -0.14 9.03 24.99
C ILE A 750 0.87 10.05 25.48
N TYR A 751 1.83 10.42 24.63
CA TYR A 751 2.73 11.54 24.86
C TYR A 751 2.23 12.76 24.10
N SER A 752 1.90 13.83 24.82
CA SER A 752 1.41 15.08 24.23
C SER A 752 2.57 16.04 24.01
N LYS A 753 2.92 16.31 22.75
CA LYS A 753 3.99 17.26 22.40
C LYS A 753 3.56 18.71 22.61
N LYS A 754 2.28 19.02 22.41
CA LYS A 754 1.76 20.41 22.38
C LYS A 754 0.80 20.76 23.53
N GLY A 755 0.36 19.78 24.33
CA GLY A 755 -0.68 20.00 25.34
C GLY A 755 -2.08 20.14 24.73
N GLY A 756 -2.98 20.81 25.45
CA GLY A 756 -4.35 21.09 24.98
C GLY A 756 -5.37 20.03 25.42
N ASN A 757 -6.57 20.07 24.83
CA ASN A 757 -7.57 19.04 25.11
C ASN A 757 -7.29 17.78 24.29
N LEU A 758 -7.05 16.66 24.96
CA LEU A 758 -6.99 15.34 24.36
C LEU A 758 -8.37 14.70 24.47
N ARG A 759 -9.11 14.72 23.36
CA ARG A 759 -10.39 14.02 23.25
C ARG A 759 -10.16 12.60 22.72
N ILE A 760 -10.53 11.60 23.51
CA ILE A 760 -10.33 10.18 23.18
C ILE A 760 -11.67 9.52 22.88
N ARG A 761 -11.78 8.80 21.77
CA ARG A 761 -12.91 7.93 21.42
C ARG A 761 -12.47 6.47 21.48
N THR A 762 -13.27 5.61 22.12
CA THR A 762 -12.98 4.16 22.19
C THR A 762 -14.22 3.34 22.57
N ASN A 763 -14.20 2.04 22.23
CA ASN A 763 -15.19 1.06 22.69
C ASN A 763 -15.09 0.73 24.19
N GLN A 764 -13.95 1.00 24.83
CA GLN A 764 -13.68 0.58 26.20
C GLN A 764 -13.92 1.68 27.25
N ILE A 765 -14.14 1.27 28.50
CA ILE A 765 -14.11 2.19 29.63
C ILE A 765 -12.64 2.45 30.01
N LEU A 766 -12.19 3.70 29.88
CA LEU A 766 -10.82 4.10 30.20
C LEU A 766 -10.71 4.56 31.65
N LEU A 767 -9.67 4.09 32.32
CA LEU A 767 -9.32 4.42 33.69
C LEU A 767 -7.98 5.16 33.73
N ASP A 768 -7.88 6.14 34.62
CA ASP A 768 -6.62 6.82 34.94
C ASP A 768 -5.66 5.90 35.72
N LYS A 769 -4.49 6.45 36.10
CA LYS A 769 -3.49 5.74 36.91
C LYS A 769 -3.98 5.30 38.30
N ASN A 770 -5.08 5.87 38.80
CA ASN A 770 -5.69 5.55 40.09
C ASN A 770 -6.86 4.55 39.95
N GLY A 771 -7.16 4.09 38.73
CA GLY A 771 -8.28 3.20 38.44
C GLY A 771 -9.64 3.89 38.39
N VAL A 772 -9.67 5.22 38.26
CA VAL A 772 -10.90 6.03 38.17
C VAL A 772 -11.25 6.24 36.70
N GLU A 773 -12.53 6.09 36.34
CA GLU A 773 -12.99 6.35 34.98
C GLU A 773 -12.73 7.80 34.58
N LEU A 774 -12.24 8.00 33.36
CA LEU A 774 -11.96 9.34 32.82
C LEU A 774 -13.25 10.17 32.71
N GLN A 775 -13.10 11.48 32.76
CA GLN A 775 -14.21 12.42 32.57
C GLN A 775 -14.79 12.27 31.15
N LYS A 776 -16.09 12.00 31.06
CA LYS A 776 -16.80 11.98 29.77
C LYS A 776 -16.74 13.36 29.12
N ALA A 777 -16.50 13.38 27.82
CA ALA A 777 -16.52 14.60 27.04
C ALA A 777 -17.93 15.19 26.94
N THR A 778 -18.01 16.52 26.91
CA THR A 778 -19.26 17.26 26.66
C THR A 778 -19.01 18.38 25.66
N GLY A 779 -19.97 18.65 24.76
CA GLY A 779 -19.86 19.73 23.77
C GLY A 779 -18.81 19.49 22.69
N GLU A 780 -18.42 20.55 21.98
CA GLU A 780 -17.40 20.51 20.91
C GLU A 780 -15.98 20.34 21.50
N ASN A 781 -15.06 19.73 20.74
CA ASN A 781 -13.67 19.61 21.17
C ASN A 781 -13.02 20.99 21.12
N THR A 782 -12.42 21.46 22.21
CA THR A 782 -11.77 22.78 22.27
C THR A 782 -10.38 22.81 21.65
N ASN A 783 -9.82 21.65 21.29
CA ASN A 783 -8.53 21.58 20.62
C ASN A 783 -8.64 22.11 19.18
N MET A 784 -7.88 23.16 18.86
CA MET A 784 -7.95 23.86 17.58
C MET A 784 -7.53 23.00 16.37
N PHE A 785 -6.72 21.96 16.59
CA PHE A 785 -6.29 21.06 15.52
C PHE A 785 -7.42 20.13 15.05
N TYR A 786 -8.38 19.83 15.93
CA TYR A 786 -9.53 18.94 15.67
C TYR A 786 -10.76 19.67 15.11
N GLN A 787 -10.64 20.97 14.78
CA GLN A 787 -11.75 21.73 14.22
C GLN A 787 -12.00 21.35 12.76
N ASN A 788 -13.06 20.59 12.49
CA ASN A 788 -13.44 20.27 11.12
C ASN A 788 -14.44 21.29 10.55
N PRO A 789 -14.23 21.76 9.31
CA PRO A 789 -15.22 22.60 8.64
C PRO A 789 -16.56 21.86 8.49
N LYS A 790 -17.67 22.55 8.79
CA LYS A 790 -19.01 22.01 8.56
C LYS A 790 -19.28 21.96 7.05
N ILE A 791 -19.63 20.77 6.55
CA ILE A 791 -20.11 20.58 5.18
C ILE A 791 -21.56 21.08 5.05
N LYS A 792 -22.06 21.18 3.81
CA LYS A 792 -23.49 21.40 3.57
C LYS A 792 -24.27 20.11 3.85
N GLU A 793 -25.53 20.28 4.27
CA GLU A 793 -26.50 19.19 4.29
C GLU A 793 -26.57 18.56 2.88
N PRO A 794 -26.51 17.23 2.76
CA PRO A 794 -26.51 16.57 1.47
C PRO A 794 -27.90 16.59 0.84
N ILE A 795 -27.94 16.53 -0.49
CA ILE A 795 -29.19 16.38 -1.23
C ILE A 795 -29.46 14.89 -1.42
N VAL A 796 -30.63 14.42 -1.00
CA VAL A 796 -31.02 13.01 -1.07
C VAL A 796 -32.04 12.79 -2.18
N SER A 797 -31.78 11.82 -3.06
CA SER A 797 -32.72 11.42 -4.11
C SER A 797 -33.99 10.80 -3.51
N ASN A 798 -35.16 11.17 -4.05
CA ASN A 798 -36.49 10.69 -3.62
C ASN A 798 -36.70 9.17 -3.77
N HIS A 799 -35.78 8.45 -4.41
CA HIS A 799 -35.88 7.02 -4.71
C HIS A 799 -35.08 6.13 -3.76
N THR A 800 -34.54 6.68 -2.68
CA THR A 800 -33.75 5.93 -1.70
C THR A 800 -34.64 5.29 -0.63
N ASN A 801 -34.49 3.99 -0.40
CA ASN A 801 -35.12 3.30 0.72
C ASN A 801 -34.29 3.56 2.00
N ASN A 802 -34.89 4.23 2.98
CA ASN A 802 -34.26 4.47 4.28
C ASN A 802 -34.35 3.21 5.15
N GLU A 803 -33.27 2.45 5.26
CA GLU A 803 -33.15 1.43 6.30
C GLU A 803 -32.82 2.06 7.66
N GLU A 804 -33.35 1.48 8.74
CA GLU A 804 -33.04 1.88 10.12
C GLU A 804 -31.56 1.63 10.44
N VAL A 805 -30.83 2.67 10.84
CA VAL A 805 -29.39 2.59 11.09
C VAL A 805 -29.10 2.34 12.56
N ILE A 806 -28.37 1.27 12.85
CA ILE A 806 -27.83 1.00 14.19
C ILE A 806 -26.60 1.87 14.40
N VAL A 807 -26.70 2.86 15.29
CA VAL A 807 -25.57 3.69 15.70
C VAL A 807 -24.80 2.97 16.81
N THR A 808 -23.57 2.56 16.52
CA THR A 808 -22.64 2.06 17.54
C THR A 808 -22.28 3.20 18.50
N THR A 809 -22.53 3.00 19.80
CA THR A 809 -22.21 4.00 20.83
C THR A 809 -20.78 3.81 21.34
N PHE A 810 -19.99 4.89 21.34
CA PHE A 810 -18.60 4.89 21.81
C PHE A 810 -18.46 5.72 23.08
N ASN A 811 -17.47 5.38 23.90
CA ASN A 811 -17.06 6.23 25.00
C ASN A 811 -16.19 7.37 24.47
N VAL A 812 -16.51 8.60 24.86
CA VAL A 812 -15.72 9.79 24.54
C VAL A 812 -15.31 10.48 25.83
N TYR A 813 -14.02 10.79 25.96
CA TYR A 813 -13.42 11.39 27.16
C TYR A 813 -12.63 12.64 26.81
N ASP A 814 -12.60 13.61 27.71
CA ASP A 814 -11.72 14.77 27.63
C ASP A 814 -10.63 14.66 28.71
N VAL A 815 -9.38 14.88 28.30
CA VAL A 815 -8.22 14.93 29.19
C VAL A 815 -7.45 16.22 28.89
N SER A 816 -7.32 17.09 29.88
CA SER A 816 -6.46 18.27 29.75
C SER A 816 -4.99 17.84 29.82
N THR A 817 -4.23 18.08 28.75
CA THR A 817 -2.82 17.73 28.67
C THR A 817 -1.91 18.95 28.70
N GLN A 818 -0.71 18.73 29.23
CA GLN A 818 0.40 19.67 29.18
C GLN A 818 1.38 19.23 28.09
N ALA A 819 2.08 20.19 27.51
CA ALA A 819 3.14 19.91 26.55
C ALA A 819 4.25 19.06 27.19
N ASN A 820 4.84 18.18 26.39
CA ASN A 820 5.91 17.27 26.75
C ASN A 820 5.60 16.35 27.95
N SER A 821 4.34 15.92 28.07
CA SER A 821 3.89 15.06 29.17
C SER A 821 3.27 13.76 28.67
N ALA A 822 3.46 12.68 29.44
CA ALA A 822 2.92 11.35 29.14
C ALA A 822 1.73 11.00 30.03
N TYR A 823 0.71 10.40 29.42
CA TYR A 823 -0.54 9.98 30.05
C TYR A 823 -0.72 8.49 29.82
N ASN A 824 -1.00 7.75 30.90
CA ASN A 824 -1.22 6.30 30.83
C ASN A 824 -2.64 5.99 31.25
N PHE A 825 -3.32 5.16 30.46
CA PHE A 825 -4.68 4.71 30.72
C PHE A 825 -4.74 3.19 30.66
N THR A 826 -5.63 2.62 31.47
CA THR A 826 -5.96 1.18 31.44
C THR A 826 -7.44 1.01 31.16
N THR A 827 -7.85 -0.18 30.74
CA THR A 827 -9.28 -0.46 30.53
C THR A 827 -9.90 -1.21 31.71
N LYS A 828 -11.18 -0.93 31.97
CA LYS A 828 -11.93 -1.63 33.03
C LYS A 828 -12.16 -3.09 32.62
N LYS A 829 -11.39 -4.01 33.21
CA LYS A 829 -11.56 -5.45 32.96
C LYS A 829 -13.00 -5.89 33.21
N ASN A 830 -13.62 -6.48 32.20
CA ASN A 830 -14.99 -6.93 32.26
C ASN A 830 -15.09 -8.14 33.22
N LYS A 831 -15.44 -7.88 34.50
CA LYS A 831 -15.42 -8.89 35.59
C LYS A 831 -16.26 -10.14 35.28
N MET A 832 -17.23 -10.07 34.37
CA MET A 832 -18.04 -11.22 33.94
C MET A 832 -17.21 -12.33 33.27
N LYS A 833 -16.27 -12.02 32.37
CA LYS A 833 -15.41 -13.06 31.76
C LYS A 833 -14.50 -13.74 32.79
N SER A 834 -13.95 -12.97 33.74
CA SER A 834 -13.10 -13.53 34.81
C SER A 834 -13.88 -14.43 35.80
N LYS A 835 -15.15 -14.09 36.07
CA LYS A 835 -16.03 -14.92 36.90
C LYS A 835 -16.45 -16.16 36.14
N LEU A 836 -16.85 -16.08 34.87
CA LEU A 836 -17.19 -17.25 34.06
C LEU A 836 -16.01 -18.21 33.86
N ILE A 837 -14.79 -17.70 33.71
CA ILE A 837 -13.58 -18.55 33.62
C ILE A 837 -13.28 -19.19 34.98
N LYS A 838 -13.39 -18.45 36.10
CA LYS A 838 -13.19 -19.02 37.44
C LYS A 838 -14.30 -19.99 37.86
N PHE A 839 -15.56 -19.71 37.51
CA PHE A 839 -16.71 -20.59 37.75
C PHE A 839 -16.65 -21.80 36.83
N GLY A 840 -16.20 -21.61 35.58
CA GLY A 840 -15.90 -22.66 34.62
C GLY A 840 -14.77 -23.57 35.09
N LEU A 841 -13.69 -23.03 35.69
CA LEU A 841 -12.59 -23.82 36.27
C LEU A 841 -13.04 -24.61 37.51
N LEU A 842 -13.88 -24.02 38.36
CA LEU A 842 -14.47 -24.70 39.53
C LEU A 842 -15.47 -25.79 39.11
N LEU A 843 -16.27 -25.55 38.07
CA LEU A 843 -17.12 -26.55 37.44
C LEU A 843 -16.29 -27.62 36.72
N PHE A 844 -15.16 -27.28 36.12
CA PHE A 844 -14.27 -28.25 35.46
C PHE A 844 -13.62 -29.18 36.48
N VAL A 845 -13.15 -28.68 37.62
CA VAL A 845 -12.60 -29.50 38.72
C VAL A 845 -13.71 -30.37 39.35
N GLY A 846 -14.94 -29.86 39.46
CA GLY A 846 -16.10 -30.64 39.90
C GLY A 846 -16.57 -31.69 38.90
N ALA A 847 -16.49 -31.40 37.59
CA ALA A 847 -16.89 -32.31 36.51
C ALA A 847 -15.81 -33.36 36.19
N PHE A 848 -14.53 -33.05 36.44
CA PHE A 848 -13.40 -33.99 36.27
C PHE A 848 -13.52 -35.22 37.17
N PHE A 849 -14.19 -35.10 38.33
CA PHE A 849 -14.46 -36.22 39.24
C PHE A 849 -15.75 -37.01 38.93
N ILE A 850 -16.64 -36.48 38.08
CA ILE A 850 -17.93 -37.12 37.74
C ILE A 850 -17.91 -37.69 36.32
N ALA A 851 -17.00 -37.24 35.45
CA ALA A 851 -16.89 -37.66 34.06
C ALA A 851 -15.87 -38.79 33.80
N TYR A 852 -15.56 -39.65 34.79
CA TYR A 852 -14.79 -40.88 34.57
C TYR A 852 -15.66 -42.02 34.02
N GLY A 853 -16.42 -41.70 32.97
CA GLY A 853 -17.30 -42.63 32.31
C GLY A 853 -18.36 -41.91 31.52
N LEU A 854 -17.99 -41.33 30.37
CA LEU A 854 -18.84 -41.18 29.19
C LEU A 854 -17.96 -40.80 27.99
N LYS A 855 -18.18 -41.50 26.88
CA LYS A 855 -17.39 -41.54 25.65
C LYS A 855 -17.18 -40.17 24.99
N GLU A 856 -15.99 -40.00 24.40
CA GLU A 856 -15.65 -38.93 23.46
C GLU A 856 -16.73 -38.78 22.37
N LYS A 857 -17.08 -37.53 22.04
CA LYS A 857 -17.75 -37.23 20.77
C LYS A 857 -16.74 -37.45 19.66
N LEU A 858 -16.89 -38.57 18.95
CA LEU A 858 -16.22 -38.82 17.68
C LEU A 858 -16.58 -37.71 16.69
N VAL A 859 -15.58 -36.92 16.32
CA VAL A 859 -15.66 -36.05 15.14
C VAL A 859 -15.35 -36.93 13.94
N THR A 860 -16.36 -37.26 13.14
CA THR A 860 -16.19 -38.03 11.91
C THR A 860 -16.02 -37.08 10.73
N THR A 861 -14.86 -37.14 10.08
CA THR A 861 -14.62 -36.45 8.81
C THR A 861 -15.23 -37.27 7.68
N ILE A 862 -16.21 -36.71 6.96
CA ILE A 862 -16.87 -37.37 5.82
C ILE A 862 -16.38 -36.70 4.54
N PHE A 863 -15.86 -37.50 3.60
CA PHE A 863 -15.50 -37.03 2.26
C PHE A 863 -16.62 -37.38 1.28
N LEU A 864 -17.14 -36.35 0.60
CA LEU A 864 -18.17 -36.48 -0.43
C LEU A 864 -17.51 -36.26 -1.79
N ILE A 865 -17.40 -37.32 -2.60
CA ILE A 865 -16.72 -37.27 -3.90
C ILE A 865 -17.75 -37.55 -5.00
N GLY A 866 -17.97 -36.56 -5.85
CA GLY A 866 -18.86 -36.62 -7.01
C GLY A 866 -18.57 -35.45 -7.95
N ASP A 867 -18.96 -35.59 -9.22
CA ASP A 867 -18.87 -34.48 -10.17
C ASP A 867 -20.12 -33.58 -10.09
N SER A 868 -19.97 -32.30 -10.42
CA SER A 868 -21.07 -31.34 -10.55
C SER A 868 -21.97 -31.62 -11.76
N THR A 869 -21.52 -32.45 -12.70
CA THR A 869 -22.26 -32.90 -13.89
C THR A 869 -22.31 -34.42 -13.93
N MET A 870 -23.51 -35.01 -13.82
CA MET A 870 -23.70 -36.45 -13.98
C MET A 870 -24.11 -36.71 -15.43
N ALA A 871 -23.27 -37.35 -16.24
CA ALA A 871 -23.66 -37.67 -17.61
C ALA A 871 -24.53 -38.94 -17.68
N ASP A 872 -25.56 -38.95 -18.53
CA ASP A 872 -26.30 -40.17 -18.89
C ASP A 872 -25.42 -41.10 -19.76
N TYR A 873 -24.88 -42.17 -19.15
CA TYR A 873 -23.99 -43.13 -19.82
C TYR A 873 -24.70 -44.35 -20.42
N TYR A 874 -26.04 -44.42 -20.39
CA TYR A 874 -26.77 -45.65 -20.71
C TYR A 874 -26.55 -46.14 -22.16
N ASN A 875 -26.20 -45.25 -23.09
CA ASN A 875 -26.02 -45.58 -24.51
C ASN A 875 -24.63 -46.12 -24.92
N ASN A 876 -23.71 -46.47 -24.01
CA ASN A 876 -22.36 -46.87 -24.42
C ASN A 876 -21.72 -47.99 -23.58
N TYR A 877 -22.48 -48.98 -23.16
CA TYR A 877 -21.95 -50.17 -22.49
C TYR A 877 -21.84 -51.35 -23.47
N GLU A 878 -20.63 -51.57 -24.02
CA GLU A 878 -20.33 -52.84 -24.72
C GLU A 878 -20.01 -53.93 -23.67
N PRO A 879 -20.80 -55.00 -23.56
CA PRO A 879 -20.53 -56.07 -22.60
C PRO A 879 -19.16 -56.71 -22.86
N GLY A 880 -18.27 -56.70 -21.86
CA GLY A 880 -16.96 -57.36 -21.92
C GLY A 880 -15.75 -56.46 -22.19
N LYS A 881 -15.91 -55.14 -22.29
CA LYS A 881 -14.78 -54.20 -22.41
C LYS A 881 -14.47 -53.45 -21.11
N ASP A 882 -13.17 -53.26 -20.84
CA ASP A 882 -12.67 -52.46 -19.71
C ASP A 882 -12.87 -50.96 -20.00
N TYR A 883 -13.88 -50.41 -19.34
CA TYR A 883 -14.30 -49.01 -19.46
C TYR A 883 -13.17 -48.03 -19.16
N MET A 884 -12.28 -48.34 -18.20
CA MET A 884 -11.19 -47.44 -17.78
C MET A 884 -10.15 -47.20 -18.88
N LYS A 885 -10.03 -48.13 -19.84
CA LYS A 885 -9.01 -48.07 -20.89
C LYS A 885 -9.51 -47.52 -22.23
N THR A 886 -10.82 -47.52 -22.48
CA THR A 886 -11.36 -47.28 -23.82
C THR A 886 -11.89 -45.87 -24.08
N ARG A 887 -12.11 -45.03 -23.06
CA ARG A 887 -12.79 -43.73 -23.21
C ARG A 887 -12.16 -42.54 -22.47
N TYR A 888 -10.89 -42.59 -22.12
CA TYR A 888 -10.11 -41.37 -21.78
C TYR A 888 -10.21 -40.39 -22.98
N PRO A 889 -10.78 -39.16 -22.85
CA PRO A 889 -10.74 -38.29 -21.69
C PRO A 889 -12.10 -37.63 -21.32
N VAL A 890 -13.20 -38.39 -21.18
CA VAL A 890 -14.44 -37.85 -20.58
C VAL A 890 -14.54 -38.30 -19.12
N THR A 891 -13.61 -37.81 -18.31
CA THR A 891 -13.58 -38.03 -16.85
C THR A 891 -14.00 -36.76 -16.14
N GLY A 892 -15.08 -36.84 -15.36
CA GLY A 892 -15.48 -35.79 -14.44
C GLY A 892 -14.46 -35.61 -13.31
N TRP A 893 -14.32 -34.41 -12.75
CA TRP A 893 -13.32 -34.12 -11.70
C TRP A 893 -13.42 -35.10 -10.52
N GLY A 894 -14.65 -35.50 -10.13
CA GLY A 894 -14.87 -36.48 -9.06
C GLY A 894 -14.24 -37.87 -9.32
N GLN A 895 -14.18 -38.33 -10.57
CA GLN A 895 -13.55 -39.61 -10.94
C GLN A 895 -12.02 -39.52 -10.95
N VAL A 896 -11.46 -38.34 -11.24
CA VAL A 896 -10.02 -38.08 -11.14
C VAL A 896 -9.59 -38.14 -9.68
N PHE A 897 -10.38 -37.57 -8.76
CA PHE A 897 -10.08 -37.58 -7.32
C PHE A 897 -10.25 -38.95 -6.66
N GLN A 898 -11.09 -39.83 -7.22
CA GLN A 898 -11.33 -41.18 -6.66
C GLN A 898 -10.05 -42.03 -6.53
N GLN A 899 -9.07 -41.81 -7.41
CA GLN A 899 -7.79 -42.53 -7.39
C GLN A 899 -6.85 -42.05 -6.27
N PHE A 900 -7.10 -40.85 -5.73
CA PHE A 900 -6.31 -40.22 -4.67
C PHE A 900 -6.93 -40.40 -3.28
N VAL A 901 -8.15 -40.94 -3.19
CA VAL A 901 -8.85 -41.17 -1.92
C VAL A 901 -8.99 -42.68 -1.69
N VAL A 902 -8.00 -43.24 -1.01
CA VAL A 902 -8.04 -44.61 -0.50
C VAL A 902 -8.69 -44.56 0.88
N ALA A 903 -10.02 -44.65 0.93
CA ALA A 903 -10.79 -44.53 2.18
C ALA A 903 -10.32 -45.50 3.28
N ASP A 904 -9.87 -46.70 2.89
CA ASP A 904 -9.30 -47.70 3.79
C ASP A 904 -7.94 -47.29 4.39
N GLU A 905 -7.11 -46.50 3.67
CA GLU A 905 -5.83 -45.97 4.18
C GLU A 905 -6.02 -44.73 5.06
N MET A 906 -7.10 -43.97 4.83
CA MET A 906 -7.43 -42.75 5.57
C MET A 906 -8.36 -42.99 6.76
N ASN A 907 -8.90 -44.20 6.91
CA ASN A 907 -9.88 -44.59 7.94
C ASN A 907 -11.08 -43.62 8.03
N VAL A 908 -11.63 -43.25 6.87
CA VAL A 908 -12.76 -42.31 6.74
C VAL A 908 -13.96 -42.94 6.05
N ALA A 909 -15.16 -42.50 6.44
CA ALA A 909 -16.40 -42.85 5.77
C ALA A 909 -16.48 -42.19 4.38
N LEU A 910 -16.71 -42.99 3.33
CA LEU A 910 -16.84 -42.54 1.94
C LEU A 910 -18.24 -42.78 1.39
N ILE A 911 -18.84 -41.74 0.82
CA ILE A 911 -20.06 -41.84 0.01
C ILE A 911 -19.65 -41.73 -1.47
N ASP A 912 -19.69 -42.85 -2.20
CA ASP A 912 -19.48 -42.88 -3.65
C ASP A 912 -20.76 -42.46 -4.38
N LEU A 913 -20.90 -41.14 -4.57
CA LEU A 913 -22.09 -40.57 -5.19
C LEU A 913 -22.23 -41.00 -6.66
N ASN A 914 -21.12 -41.24 -7.35
CA ASN A 914 -21.10 -41.71 -8.74
C ASN A 914 -21.71 -43.11 -8.88
N LYS A 915 -21.34 -44.03 -7.99
CA LYS A 915 -21.94 -45.37 -7.95
C LYS A 915 -23.41 -45.29 -7.56
N ALA A 916 -23.73 -44.56 -6.49
CA ALA A 916 -25.09 -44.52 -5.95
C ALA A 916 -26.11 -43.90 -6.92
N SER A 917 -25.74 -42.83 -7.62
CA SER A 917 -26.60 -42.24 -8.66
C SER A 917 -26.71 -43.12 -9.88
N ARG A 918 -25.63 -43.79 -10.31
CA ARG A 918 -25.65 -44.70 -11.46
C ARG A 918 -26.61 -45.84 -11.19
N ASP A 919 -26.49 -46.50 -10.04
CA ASP A 919 -27.33 -47.64 -9.68
C ASP A 919 -28.82 -47.22 -9.64
N LEU A 920 -29.12 -46.04 -9.10
CA LEU A 920 -30.48 -45.50 -9.07
C LEU A 920 -31.01 -45.14 -10.46
N PHE A 921 -30.23 -44.43 -11.27
CA PHE A 921 -30.65 -44.01 -12.62
C PHE A 921 -30.83 -45.22 -13.53
N THR A 922 -29.96 -46.24 -13.41
CA THR A 922 -30.13 -47.52 -14.08
C THR A 922 -31.43 -48.20 -13.67
N GLN A 923 -31.78 -48.21 -12.39
CA GLN A 923 -33.05 -48.80 -11.92
C GLN A 923 -34.29 -48.07 -12.47
N LYS A 924 -34.22 -46.74 -12.62
CA LYS A 924 -35.34 -45.93 -13.13
C LYS A 924 -35.54 -46.06 -14.65
N GLY A 925 -34.51 -46.47 -15.37
CA GLY A 925 -34.54 -46.62 -16.81
C GLY A 925 -34.24 -45.31 -17.55
N GLN A 926 -33.55 -45.44 -18.69
CA GLN A 926 -33.01 -44.32 -19.46
C GLN A 926 -34.07 -43.29 -19.83
N ASP A 927 -35.14 -43.69 -20.51
CA ASP A 927 -36.18 -42.76 -20.98
C ASP A 927 -36.78 -41.95 -19.83
N TYR A 928 -36.94 -42.56 -18.65
CA TYR A 928 -37.43 -41.85 -17.48
C TYR A 928 -36.43 -40.82 -17.00
N VAL A 929 -35.16 -41.21 -16.83
CA VAL A 929 -34.08 -40.36 -16.33
C VAL A 929 -33.79 -39.20 -17.29
N THR A 930 -33.64 -39.49 -18.59
CA THR A 930 -33.39 -38.49 -19.64
C THR A 930 -34.49 -37.44 -19.66
N ASN A 931 -35.77 -37.83 -19.59
CA ASN A 931 -36.90 -36.89 -19.72
C ASN A 931 -37.32 -36.19 -18.42
N ASN A 932 -37.02 -36.78 -17.24
CA ASN A 932 -37.49 -36.25 -15.95
C ASN A 932 -36.40 -35.70 -15.05
N TYR A 933 -35.17 -36.19 -15.17
CA TYR A 933 -34.06 -35.77 -14.31
C TYR A 933 -33.12 -34.81 -15.03
N PHE A 934 -32.86 -35.00 -16.32
CA PHE A 934 -31.98 -34.14 -17.10
C PHE A 934 -32.74 -33.14 -17.97
N MET A 935 -32.10 -32.03 -18.36
CA MET A 935 -32.71 -30.95 -19.15
C MET A 935 -32.95 -31.34 -20.63
N ASN A 936 -33.69 -32.43 -20.86
CA ASN A 936 -34.28 -32.76 -22.15
C ASN A 936 -35.71 -32.23 -22.20
N LEU A 937 -35.85 -31.00 -22.69
CA LEU A 937 -37.09 -30.25 -22.75
C LEU A 937 -37.67 -30.33 -24.17
N PRO A 938 -38.96 -30.69 -24.34
CA PRO A 938 -39.60 -30.67 -25.65
C PRO A 938 -39.82 -29.22 -26.13
N ALA A 939 -39.75 -29.00 -27.44
CA ALA A 939 -40.05 -27.73 -28.06
C ALA A 939 -41.48 -27.24 -27.74
N GLY A 940 -41.63 -25.93 -27.57
CA GLY A 940 -42.90 -25.26 -27.33
C GLY A 940 -43.49 -25.42 -25.91
N LYS A 941 -42.82 -26.14 -25.00
CA LYS A 941 -43.34 -26.40 -23.65
C LYS A 941 -42.88 -25.36 -22.60
N TYR A 942 -41.70 -24.79 -22.75
CA TYR A 942 -41.12 -23.85 -21.80
C TYR A 942 -40.75 -22.56 -22.51
N GLU A 943 -41.24 -21.44 -21.99
CA GLU A 943 -41.05 -20.11 -22.60
C GLU A 943 -39.56 -19.73 -22.72
N ALA A 944 -38.74 -20.16 -21.76
CA ALA A 944 -37.29 -19.97 -21.79
C ALA A 944 -36.56 -20.85 -22.83
N TYR A 945 -37.20 -21.91 -23.33
CA TYR A 945 -36.64 -22.86 -24.29
C TYR A 945 -37.66 -23.18 -25.40
N PRO A 946 -37.97 -22.20 -26.28
CA PRO A 946 -39.05 -22.33 -27.26
C PRO A 946 -38.78 -23.45 -28.27
N GLU A 947 -37.52 -23.72 -28.61
CA GLU A 947 -37.11 -24.82 -29.50
C GLU A 947 -36.83 -26.15 -28.75
N GLY A 948 -37.05 -26.17 -27.44
CA GLY A 948 -36.66 -27.28 -26.57
C GLY A 948 -35.17 -27.27 -26.26
N GLN A 949 -34.72 -28.23 -25.47
CA GLN A 949 -33.32 -28.43 -25.13
C GLN A 949 -33.03 -29.92 -25.03
N LYS A 950 -31.84 -30.35 -25.47
CA LYS A 950 -31.35 -31.71 -25.22
C LYS A 950 -30.03 -31.62 -24.48
N ASP A 951 -30.08 -31.81 -23.17
CA ASP A 951 -28.93 -31.69 -22.29
C ASP A 951 -28.96 -32.81 -21.25
N ASN A 952 -27.96 -33.68 -21.32
CA ASN A 952 -27.77 -34.86 -20.46
C ASN A 952 -26.73 -34.62 -19.35
N THR A 953 -26.40 -33.36 -19.06
CA THR A 953 -25.40 -32.96 -18.06
C THR A 953 -25.99 -32.09 -16.96
N HIS A 954 -27.02 -31.31 -17.25
CA HIS A 954 -27.71 -30.46 -16.27
C HIS A 954 -29.05 -31.05 -15.83
N PHE A 955 -29.34 -30.94 -14.53
CA PHE A 955 -30.56 -31.49 -13.94
C PHE A 955 -31.76 -30.53 -14.05
N GLN A 956 -32.94 -31.10 -14.28
CA GLN A 956 -34.22 -30.50 -13.90
C GLN A 956 -34.37 -30.54 -12.36
N PRO A 957 -35.29 -29.74 -11.76
CA PRO A 957 -35.51 -29.73 -10.31
C PRO A 957 -35.72 -31.12 -9.69
N LYS A 958 -36.42 -32.03 -10.39
CA LYS A 958 -36.62 -33.41 -9.93
C LYS A 958 -35.31 -34.21 -9.87
N GLY A 959 -34.41 -34.04 -10.84
CA GLY A 959 -33.09 -34.67 -10.84
C GLY A 959 -32.21 -34.17 -9.69
N ALA A 960 -32.23 -32.86 -9.45
CA ALA A 960 -31.50 -32.25 -8.33
C ALA A 960 -32.00 -32.76 -6.97
N VAL A 961 -33.32 -32.86 -6.79
CA VAL A 961 -33.93 -33.42 -5.57
C VAL A 961 -33.55 -34.90 -5.38
N GLU A 962 -33.49 -35.68 -6.46
CA GLU A 962 -33.12 -37.09 -6.37
C GLU A 962 -31.66 -37.26 -5.93
N VAL A 963 -30.73 -36.50 -6.51
CA VAL A 963 -29.32 -36.52 -6.10
C VAL A 963 -29.15 -36.06 -4.65
N ALA A 964 -29.84 -35.00 -4.24
CA ALA A 964 -29.84 -34.55 -2.84
C ALA A 964 -30.36 -35.64 -1.89
N ARG A 965 -31.39 -36.40 -2.29
CA ARG A 965 -31.91 -37.53 -1.52
C ARG A 965 -30.90 -38.67 -1.41
N ILE A 966 -30.15 -38.98 -2.48
CA ILE A 966 -29.09 -39.98 -2.44
C ILE A 966 -28.02 -39.58 -1.42
N VAL A 967 -27.57 -38.33 -1.44
CA VAL A 967 -26.60 -37.81 -0.47
C VAL A 967 -27.14 -37.93 0.96
N PHE A 968 -28.36 -37.47 1.20
CA PHE A 968 -29.00 -37.54 2.52
C PHE A 968 -29.12 -38.97 3.05
N ASN A 969 -29.63 -39.90 2.23
CA ASN A 969 -29.79 -41.29 2.65
C ASN A 969 -28.45 -41.99 2.91
N ASN A 970 -27.42 -41.68 2.11
CA ASN A 970 -26.10 -42.26 2.34
C ASN A 970 -25.46 -41.70 3.62
N LEU A 971 -25.67 -40.42 3.94
CA LEU A 971 -25.24 -39.84 5.22
C LEU A 971 -25.92 -40.49 6.43
N GLN A 972 -27.16 -40.97 6.29
CA GLN A 972 -27.84 -41.70 7.37
C GLN A 972 -27.30 -43.12 7.59
N ASN A 973 -26.62 -43.69 6.60
CA ASN A 973 -26.05 -45.04 6.65
C ASN A 973 -24.58 -45.06 7.07
N LEU A 974 -23.98 -43.89 7.31
CA LEU A 974 -22.67 -43.71 7.94
C LEU A 974 -22.81 -43.61 9.46
#